data_AF-A0AAW0LV87-F1
#
_entry.id   AF-A0AAW0LV87-F1
#
_cell.length_a   1.000
_cell.length_b   1.000
_cell.length_c   1.000
_cell.angle_alpha   90.00
_cell.angle_beta   90.00
_cell.angle_gamma   90.00
#
_symmetry.space_group_name_H-M   'P 1'
#
loop_
_entity.id
_entity.type
_entity.pdbx_description
1 polymer ?
#
loop_
_entity_poly.entity_id
_entity_poly.type
_entity_poly.pdbx_seq_one_letter_code
_entity_poly.pdbx_strand_id
1 'polypeptide(L)'
;MDLTSSVGNKLVPGDELGYDRAKEVKEFDDTKAGVKGLVDTKVPRFLIHPPESLPNPMLSPATAHFQVPVIDLQGFEQSCRRMEIVDQIRQASETWGFFQMINHGVPVNAMDKMFEAVQQFPEQPKEEKIKESVSDYWKHMIELSKALKELLSEALGLSTDYLANIECMKSELFVCHYYPACPEPDLTLGTIKHSDPSSLTTLLQDNIGNKLVPGDELGYDRAKEVKEFDDTKAGVKGLVDSGVTKVPRFLIHPPESLPNPMLSPATAHFQVPVIDLQGFEQSCRRMEIVDQIRKASETWGFFQMINHGVPVSAMDKMFEAVQQFHEQPEEEKIKWYSRDLKQPVKYYSNMDLLVSNAASWRDSISFDFKYGPLNLEVLPLACRESVSDYWKHMIELSKALKELLSEALGLSTDYLANIECMKSELFVCHYYPACPEPDLTLGTIKHSDPSSLTILLQDNIGGLQVLHQDHWVNVPPVHGALVVNIGDLLQVETIVLFTYFFFRNKLVPGDELGYDRAKEVKEFDDTKAGVKGLVDSGVTKVPRFLIHPPESLPNPMLSPATAHFQVPVIDLQGFEQSCRRMEIVDQIRKASETWGFFQMINHGVPVSAMDKMFEAVQQFHEQPEEEKIKWYSRDLKQPVKYYSNMDLLVSNAASWRDSISFDFKYGPLNLEVLPLACRESVSDYWKHMIELSKALKELLSEALGLSTDYLANIECMKSELFVCHYYPACPEPDLTLGTIKHSDPSSLTTLLQDNIGGLQVLHQDHWVDVPPVHGALVVNIGDLLQLITNDKFRSVEHRVLAGRIGPRISAACFLHPSPARKLGPIKEFLSDSNPPIYRETQISEYVAHYISKGLEGNSALTHFKLL
;
A
#
# COMPACT_ATOMS: atom_id res chain seq x y z
N MET A 1 -10.75 48.37 66.68
CA MET A 1 -11.57 48.59 65.47
C MET A 1 -11.70 47.23 64.79
N ASP A 2 -12.58 46.33 65.23
CA ASP A 2 -14.00 46.47 65.65
C ASP A 2 -14.90 46.87 64.46
N LEU A 3 -16.00 46.19 64.14
CA LEU A 3 -16.83 45.25 64.93
C LEU A 3 -17.54 44.16 64.07
N THR A 4 -17.71 42.95 64.64
CA THR A 4 -18.82 41.93 64.53
C THR A 4 -19.67 41.81 63.23
N SER A 5 -19.83 40.63 62.60
CA SER A 5 -20.57 39.40 63.02
C SER A 5 -22.11 39.55 63.04
N SER A 6 -22.95 38.53 62.78
CA SER A 6 -22.90 37.06 62.96
C SER A 6 -22.95 36.23 61.65
N VAL A 7 -22.53 34.95 61.52
CA VAL A 7 -22.17 33.79 62.39
C VAL A 7 -23.24 32.68 62.49
N GLY A 8 -22.88 31.46 62.07
CA GLY A 8 -23.66 30.21 62.20
C GLY A 8 -23.35 29.15 61.12
N ASN A 9 -22.11 28.69 60.86
CA ASN A 9 -21.04 28.14 61.72
C ASN A 9 -21.20 26.65 62.11
N LYS A 10 -20.60 25.72 61.32
CA LYS A 10 -19.70 24.58 61.71
C LYS A 10 -19.51 23.57 60.56
N LEU A 11 -18.28 23.41 60.03
CA LEU A 11 -17.29 22.30 60.22
C LEU A 11 -17.51 21.08 59.27
N VAL A 12 -16.60 20.61 58.38
CA VAL A 12 -15.11 20.35 58.37
C VAL A 12 -14.78 18.86 58.64
N PRO A 13 -13.81 18.20 57.94
CA PRO A 13 -13.07 18.51 56.70
C PRO A 13 -13.08 17.37 55.64
N GLY A 14 -12.29 17.52 54.56
CA GLY A 14 -11.94 16.48 53.60
C GLY A 14 -10.88 16.98 52.62
N ASP A 15 -9.63 17.09 53.08
CA ASP A 15 -8.55 17.84 52.39
C ASP A 15 -7.79 17.06 51.30
N GLU A 16 -7.01 17.82 50.54
CA GLU A 16 -6.24 17.43 49.35
C GLU A 16 -5.09 16.44 49.62
N LEU A 17 -4.75 15.63 48.60
CA LEU A 17 -3.38 15.16 48.38
C LEU A 17 -3.04 15.27 46.88
N GLY A 18 -1.85 15.79 46.57
CA GLY A 18 -1.45 16.16 45.21
C GLY A 18 -1.03 14.98 44.32
N TYR A 19 -1.25 15.12 43.02
CA TYR A 19 -0.87 14.14 41.99
C TYR A 19 0.48 14.51 41.36
N ASP A 20 1.55 13.81 41.75
CA ASP A 20 2.89 13.96 41.17
C ASP A 20 3.12 12.97 40.02
N ARG A 21 2.95 13.49 38.80
CA ARG A 21 3.07 12.73 37.54
C ARG A 21 4.50 12.29 37.21
N ALA A 22 5.52 12.78 37.93
CA ALA A 22 6.92 12.38 37.71
C ALA A 22 7.27 11.03 38.37
N LYS A 23 6.40 10.48 39.23
CA LYS A 23 6.71 9.27 40.01
C LYS A 23 6.29 7.96 39.32
N GLU A 24 5.09 7.90 38.74
CA GLU A 24 4.60 6.67 38.05
C GLU A 24 5.49 6.27 36.87
N VAL A 25 6.01 7.24 36.12
CA VAL A 25 6.90 7.00 34.96
C VAL A 25 8.18 6.26 35.35
N LYS A 26 8.62 6.34 36.61
CA LYS A 26 9.85 5.70 37.09
C LYS A 26 9.65 4.30 37.70
N GLU A 27 8.42 3.90 38.01
CA GLU A 27 8.13 2.52 38.46
C GLU A 27 7.74 1.59 37.28
N PHE A 28 7.57 2.14 36.07
CA PHE A 28 7.22 1.37 34.86
C PHE A 28 8.43 0.65 34.21
N ASP A 29 9.65 1.18 34.34
CA ASP A 29 10.87 0.64 33.68
C ASP A 29 11.48 -0.61 34.37
N ASP A 30 11.28 -0.78 35.68
CA ASP A 30 12.02 -1.77 36.49
C ASP A 30 11.36 -3.17 36.61
N THR A 31 10.23 -3.43 35.93
CA THR A 31 9.57 -4.76 35.96
C THR A 31 9.70 -5.53 34.66
N LYS A 32 10.69 -6.44 34.60
CA LYS A 32 10.82 -7.44 33.53
C LYS A 32 9.72 -8.52 33.62
N ALA A 33 8.52 -8.20 33.14
CA ALA A 33 7.43 -9.15 32.97
C ALA A 33 6.72 -8.91 31.62
N GLY A 34 6.97 -9.80 30.65
CA GLY A 34 6.25 -9.79 29.38
C GLY A 34 4.81 -10.35 29.52
N VAL A 35 3.97 -10.05 28.52
CA VAL A 35 2.61 -10.57 28.34
C VAL A 35 1.60 -10.18 29.43
N LYS A 36 0.83 -9.12 29.17
CA LYS A 36 -0.47 -8.91 29.82
C LYS A 36 -1.42 -8.05 28.97
N GLY A 37 -2.22 -8.71 28.13
CA GLY A 37 -3.17 -8.02 27.24
C GLY A 37 -4.03 -8.94 26.36
N LEU A 38 -4.27 -10.19 26.79
CA LEU A 38 -5.02 -11.18 26.02
C LEU A 38 -5.66 -12.24 26.94
N VAL A 39 -6.72 -11.83 27.64
CA VAL A 39 -7.66 -12.72 28.36
C VAL A 39 -9.06 -12.12 28.17
N ASP A 40 -10.06 -12.99 28.03
CA ASP A 40 -11.48 -12.70 27.75
C ASP A 40 -11.82 -12.28 26.31
N THR A 41 -11.80 -13.26 25.40
CA THR A 41 -13.02 -13.74 24.69
C THR A 41 -12.75 -15.08 24.00
N LYS A 42 -13.81 -15.79 23.57
CA LYS A 42 -13.75 -17.25 23.33
C LYS A 42 -13.86 -17.62 21.86
N VAL A 43 -12.97 -18.50 21.43
CA VAL A 43 -13.05 -19.22 20.15
C VAL A 43 -13.90 -20.50 20.34
N PRO A 44 -15.01 -20.69 19.61
CA PRO A 44 -15.67 -21.97 19.49
C PRO A 44 -14.79 -22.91 18.66
N ARG A 45 -14.77 -24.18 19.06
CA ARG A 45 -14.13 -25.25 18.29
C ARG A 45 -15.15 -25.83 17.34
N PHE A 46 -14.68 -26.24 16.15
CA PHE A 46 -15.38 -27.27 15.39
C PHE A 46 -14.61 -27.88 14.18
N LEU A 47 -13.51 -28.61 14.45
CA LEU A 47 -12.78 -29.47 13.47
C LEU A 47 -12.11 -30.71 14.15
N ILE A 48 -12.87 -31.71 14.64
CA ILE A 48 -12.31 -33.03 15.05
C ILE A 48 -13.37 -34.16 14.94
N HIS A 49 -13.20 -35.04 13.95
CA HIS A 49 -13.74 -36.41 13.97
C HIS A 49 -12.67 -37.42 14.45
N PRO A 50 -13.02 -38.45 15.26
CA PRO A 50 -12.06 -39.38 15.86
C PRO A 50 -11.75 -40.59 14.96
N PRO A 51 -10.55 -41.22 15.10
CA PRO A 51 -10.18 -42.42 14.36
C PRO A 51 -10.53 -43.72 15.10
N GLU A 52 -11.03 -44.74 14.39
CA GLU A 52 -10.51 -46.13 14.45
C GLU A 52 -11.19 -47.10 13.45
N SER A 53 -10.57 -48.27 13.27
CA SER A 53 -11.00 -49.44 12.46
C SER A 53 -10.90 -49.36 10.91
N LEU A 54 -9.98 -50.16 10.37
CA LEU A 54 -9.84 -50.49 8.94
C LEU A 54 -10.83 -51.58 8.51
N PRO A 55 -11.43 -51.45 7.31
CA PRO A 55 -11.72 -52.61 6.47
C PRO A 55 -11.04 -52.53 5.07
N ASN A 56 -10.83 -53.70 4.47
CA ASN A 56 -10.07 -53.91 3.21
C ASN A 56 -10.95 -53.67 1.94
N PRO A 57 -10.42 -53.67 0.69
CA PRO A 57 -10.83 -52.67 -0.28
C PRO A 57 -11.43 -53.24 -1.58
N MET A 58 -12.64 -52.80 -1.95
CA MET A 58 -13.16 -52.87 -3.32
C MET A 58 -14.09 -51.68 -3.59
N LEU A 59 -14.15 -51.23 -4.87
CA LEU A 59 -14.87 -50.05 -5.38
C LEU A 59 -14.22 -48.71 -4.94
N SER A 60 -13.93 -47.74 -5.82
CA SER A 60 -13.81 -47.74 -7.29
C SER A 60 -12.79 -46.66 -7.73
N PRO A 61 -12.24 -46.66 -8.96
CA PRO A 61 -11.01 -45.91 -9.30
C PRO A 61 -11.08 -44.36 -9.39
N ALA A 62 -12.12 -43.71 -8.85
CA ALA A 62 -12.44 -42.31 -9.15
C ALA A 62 -12.36 -41.31 -7.97
N THR A 63 -12.10 -41.77 -6.74
CA THR A 63 -12.04 -40.90 -5.54
C THR A 63 -10.81 -41.20 -4.69
N ALA A 64 -9.67 -40.64 -5.11
CA ALA A 64 -8.43 -40.59 -4.35
C ALA A 64 -7.82 -39.19 -4.49
N HIS A 65 -6.82 -38.87 -3.66
CA HIS A 65 -6.12 -37.58 -3.59
C HIS A 65 -6.97 -36.43 -3.01
N PHE A 66 -6.90 -36.25 -1.69
CA PHE A 66 -6.64 -34.99 -0.98
C PHE A 66 -6.65 -35.31 0.54
N GLN A 67 -5.46 -35.54 1.10
CA GLN A 67 -5.23 -35.71 2.54
C GLN A 67 -4.09 -34.79 2.97
N VAL A 68 -4.27 -34.08 4.08
CA VAL A 68 -3.23 -33.21 4.67
C VAL A 68 -1.99 -34.07 4.99
N PRO A 69 -0.77 -33.64 4.64
CA PRO A 69 0.44 -34.40 4.93
C PRO A 69 0.63 -34.60 6.43
N VAL A 70 0.90 -35.84 6.84
CA VAL A 70 1.28 -36.19 8.21
C VAL A 70 2.74 -36.61 8.20
N ILE A 71 3.59 -35.83 8.87
CA ILE A 71 5.04 -35.98 8.85
C ILE A 71 5.52 -36.58 10.17
N ASP A 72 6.13 -37.75 10.10
CA ASP A 72 6.73 -38.41 11.25
C ASP A 72 8.13 -37.87 11.51
N LEU A 73 8.28 -37.13 12.61
CA LEU A 73 9.55 -36.53 13.03
C LEU A 73 10.44 -37.50 13.83
N GLN A 74 10.03 -38.75 14.03
CA GLN A 74 10.85 -39.75 14.72
C GLN A 74 12.21 -39.92 14.02
N GLY A 75 13.29 -39.64 14.73
CA GLY A 75 14.64 -39.79 14.22
C GLY A 75 15.10 -38.71 13.24
N PHE A 76 14.53 -37.50 13.28
CA PHE A 76 14.98 -36.34 12.46
C PHE A 76 16.46 -35.91 12.66
N GLU A 77 17.13 -36.45 13.69
CA GLU A 77 18.58 -36.31 13.92
C GLU A 77 19.42 -37.30 13.09
N GLN A 78 18.81 -38.38 12.57
CA GLN A 78 19.50 -39.40 11.78
C GLN A 78 19.55 -38.97 10.32
N SER A 79 20.75 -38.86 9.74
CA SER A 79 20.97 -38.24 8.43
C SER A 79 20.13 -38.80 7.27
N CYS A 80 19.87 -40.11 7.26
CA CYS A 80 18.99 -40.73 6.26
C CYS A 80 17.51 -40.34 6.40
N ARG A 81 16.98 -40.27 7.63
CA ARG A 81 15.58 -39.91 7.90
C ARG A 81 15.38 -38.39 7.88
N ARG A 82 16.39 -37.60 8.25
CA ARG A 82 16.36 -36.13 8.16
C ARG A 82 16.08 -35.65 6.73
N MET A 83 16.80 -36.16 5.73
CA MET A 83 16.56 -35.80 4.33
C MET A 83 15.14 -36.15 3.87
N GLU A 84 14.60 -37.29 4.30
CA GLU A 84 13.23 -37.70 3.95
C GLU A 84 12.16 -36.81 4.64
N ILE A 85 12.39 -36.42 5.90
CA ILE A 85 11.54 -35.47 6.63
C ILE A 85 11.61 -34.07 5.99
N VAL A 86 12.80 -33.61 5.63
CA VAL A 86 13.03 -32.32 4.95
C VAL A 86 12.30 -32.29 3.61
N ASP A 87 12.35 -33.37 2.82
CA ASP A 87 11.64 -33.45 1.54
C ASP A 87 10.11 -33.53 1.73
N GLN A 88 9.63 -34.25 2.75
CA GLN A 88 8.21 -34.27 3.13
C GLN A 88 7.72 -32.89 3.58
N ILE A 89 8.51 -32.15 4.37
CA ILE A 89 8.21 -30.78 4.82
C ILE A 89 8.20 -29.81 3.64
N ARG A 90 9.20 -29.90 2.75
CA ARG A 90 9.30 -29.10 1.53
C ARG A 90 8.07 -29.32 0.64
N GLN A 91 7.76 -30.58 0.32
CA GLN A 91 6.61 -30.92 -0.50
C GLN A 91 5.29 -30.47 0.13
N ALA A 92 5.11 -30.67 1.44
CA ALA A 92 3.91 -30.20 2.14
C ALA A 92 3.77 -28.67 2.13
N SER A 93 4.87 -27.94 2.33
CA SER A 93 4.87 -26.47 2.27
C SER A 93 4.62 -25.96 0.85
N GLU A 94 5.15 -26.63 -0.17
CA GLU A 94 4.93 -26.31 -1.60
C GLU A 94 3.51 -26.61 -2.09
N THR A 95 2.84 -27.65 -1.58
CA THR A 95 1.54 -28.10 -2.12
C THR A 95 0.33 -27.91 -1.20
N TRP A 96 0.53 -27.69 0.10
CA TRP A 96 -0.53 -27.45 1.10
C TRP A 96 -0.31 -26.21 1.96
N GLY A 97 0.93 -25.74 2.11
CA GLY A 97 1.30 -24.66 3.03
C GLY A 97 1.34 -25.07 4.52
N PHE A 98 0.73 -26.19 4.89
CA PHE A 98 0.72 -26.74 6.25
C PHE A 98 0.76 -28.27 6.27
N PHE A 99 1.14 -28.84 7.42
CA PHE A 99 1.18 -30.28 7.67
C PHE A 99 0.95 -30.61 9.15
N GLN A 100 0.50 -31.83 9.43
CA GLN A 100 0.47 -32.38 10.78
C GLN A 100 1.83 -33.03 11.10
N MET A 101 2.30 -32.92 12.34
CA MET A 101 3.52 -33.60 12.80
C MET A 101 3.22 -34.62 13.89
N ILE A 102 3.89 -35.77 13.84
CA ILE A 102 3.80 -36.84 14.85
C ILE A 102 5.19 -37.23 15.36
N ASN A 103 5.25 -37.88 16.53
CA ASN A 103 6.49 -38.30 17.21
C ASN A 103 7.53 -37.19 17.43
N HIS A 104 7.06 -35.95 17.55
CA HIS A 104 7.81 -34.69 17.61
C HIS A 104 8.58 -34.44 18.93
N GLY A 105 9.07 -35.48 19.61
CA GLY A 105 9.98 -35.41 20.76
C GLY A 105 9.41 -34.86 22.09
N VAL A 106 8.31 -34.10 22.07
CA VAL A 106 7.67 -33.55 23.28
C VAL A 106 7.04 -34.69 24.11
N PRO A 107 7.38 -34.86 25.40
CA PRO A 107 6.83 -35.95 26.21
C PRO A 107 5.32 -35.83 26.40
N VAL A 108 4.58 -36.93 26.18
CA VAL A 108 3.12 -36.96 26.35
C VAL A 108 2.71 -36.51 27.76
N ASN A 109 3.40 -36.97 28.80
CA ASN A 109 3.14 -36.56 30.18
C ASN A 109 3.48 -35.08 30.50
N ALA A 110 4.19 -34.36 29.62
CA ALA A 110 4.38 -32.91 29.71
C ALA A 110 3.23 -32.16 28.99
N MET A 111 2.71 -32.74 27.90
CA MET A 111 1.50 -32.26 27.23
C MET A 111 0.27 -32.46 28.13
N ASP A 112 0.08 -33.65 28.70
CA ASP A 112 -1.00 -33.99 29.63
C ASP A 112 -1.04 -33.00 30.80
N LYS A 113 0.10 -32.75 31.45
CA LYS A 113 0.20 -31.78 32.55
C LYS A 113 -0.09 -30.35 32.13
N MET A 114 0.25 -29.94 30.90
CA MET A 114 -0.15 -28.65 30.37
C MET A 114 -1.67 -28.60 30.15
N PHE A 115 -2.27 -29.66 29.59
CA PHE A 115 -3.72 -29.75 29.45
C PHE A 115 -4.45 -29.81 30.80
N GLU A 116 -3.89 -30.46 31.82
CA GLU A 116 -4.41 -30.47 33.20
C GLU A 116 -4.29 -29.08 33.86
N ALA A 117 -3.16 -28.39 33.68
CA ALA A 117 -2.99 -27.02 34.17
C ALA A 117 -3.99 -26.08 33.49
N VAL A 118 -4.10 -26.09 32.16
CA VAL A 118 -5.07 -25.27 31.40
C VAL A 118 -6.53 -25.65 31.73
N GLN A 119 -6.81 -26.91 32.10
CA GLN A 119 -8.13 -27.33 32.61
C GLN A 119 -8.48 -26.73 33.96
N GLN A 120 -7.52 -26.67 34.89
CA GLN A 120 -7.74 -26.18 36.26
C GLN A 120 -7.57 -24.66 36.37
N PHE A 121 -6.83 -24.06 35.44
CA PHE A 121 -6.55 -22.62 35.39
C PHE A 121 -7.80 -21.73 35.51
N PRO A 122 -8.98 -22.02 34.92
CA PRO A 122 -10.17 -21.18 35.11
C PRO A 122 -10.59 -21.03 36.58
N GLU A 123 -10.54 -22.12 37.36
CA GLU A 123 -11.10 -22.19 38.71
C GLU A 123 -10.13 -21.72 39.81
N GLN A 124 -8.83 -21.63 39.54
CA GLN A 124 -7.82 -21.25 40.54
C GLN A 124 -7.98 -19.79 41.08
N PRO A 125 -7.57 -19.53 42.34
CA PRO A 125 -7.43 -18.19 42.89
C PRO A 125 -6.49 -17.28 42.08
N LYS A 126 -6.72 -15.96 42.15
CA LYS A 126 -5.97 -14.97 41.34
C LYS A 126 -4.50 -14.89 41.73
N GLU A 127 -4.17 -15.18 42.98
CA GLU A 127 -2.80 -15.21 43.53
C GLU A 127 -2.04 -16.51 43.20
N GLU A 128 -2.72 -17.57 42.78
CA GLU A 128 -2.11 -18.86 42.39
C GLU A 128 -1.87 -18.91 40.88
N LYS A 129 -2.81 -18.37 40.09
CA LYS A 129 -2.66 -18.03 38.65
C LYS A 129 -1.41 -17.20 38.31
N ILE A 130 -0.86 -16.49 39.29
CA ILE A 130 0.35 -15.64 39.16
C ILE A 130 1.63 -16.41 39.52
N LYS A 131 1.53 -17.62 40.09
CA LYS A 131 2.66 -18.46 40.53
C LYS A 131 2.89 -19.70 39.67
N GLU A 132 1.88 -20.19 38.97
CA GLU A 132 2.07 -21.32 38.06
C GLU A 132 2.97 -20.94 36.89
N SER A 133 4.13 -21.60 36.79
CA SER A 133 4.97 -21.55 35.59
C SER A 133 4.90 -22.89 34.87
N VAL A 134 4.40 -22.91 33.64
CA VAL A 134 4.35 -24.13 32.80
C VAL A 134 5.73 -24.45 32.19
N SER A 135 6.80 -24.25 32.97
CA SER A 135 8.17 -24.17 32.45
C SER A 135 8.67 -25.47 31.82
N ASP A 136 8.11 -26.64 32.17
CA ASP A 136 8.55 -27.94 31.65
C ASP A 136 8.06 -28.19 30.21
N TYR A 137 6.76 -28.05 29.95
CA TYR A 137 6.23 -28.13 28.59
C TYR A 137 6.87 -27.07 27.68
N TRP A 138 7.10 -25.86 28.21
CA TRP A 138 7.72 -24.77 27.46
C TRP A 138 9.15 -25.09 26.98
N LYS A 139 10.00 -25.73 27.81
CA LYS A 139 11.34 -26.18 27.39
C LYS A 139 11.26 -27.12 26.18
N HIS A 140 10.32 -28.07 26.20
CA HIS A 140 10.17 -29.02 25.11
C HIS A 140 9.62 -28.37 23.83
N MET A 141 8.75 -27.37 23.94
CA MET A 141 8.26 -26.61 22.77
C MET A 141 9.34 -25.71 22.16
N ILE A 142 10.23 -25.12 22.97
CA ILE A 142 11.39 -24.33 22.48
C ILE A 142 12.35 -25.21 21.67
N GLU A 143 12.71 -26.40 22.17
CA GLU A 143 13.60 -27.31 21.42
C GLU A 143 12.92 -27.88 20.15
N LEU A 144 11.61 -28.16 20.19
CA LEU A 144 10.86 -28.55 18.98
C LEU A 144 10.78 -27.41 17.96
N SER A 145 10.54 -26.17 18.40
CA SER A 145 10.55 -24.97 17.57
C SER A 145 11.88 -24.81 16.84
N LYS A 146 12.99 -24.97 17.57
CA LYS A 146 14.33 -24.97 16.99
C LYS A 146 14.52 -26.09 15.97
N ALA A 147 14.17 -27.33 16.30
CA ALA A 147 14.25 -28.47 15.37
C ALA A 147 13.43 -28.25 14.09
N LEU A 148 12.22 -27.68 14.21
CA LEU A 148 11.37 -27.33 13.06
C LEU A 148 11.99 -26.20 12.24
N LYS A 149 12.57 -25.16 12.86
CA LYS A 149 13.27 -24.08 12.15
C LYS A 149 14.48 -24.59 11.39
N GLU A 150 15.21 -25.57 11.93
CA GLU A 150 16.29 -26.24 11.20
C GLU A 150 15.77 -27.01 9.98
N LEU A 151 14.79 -27.89 10.17
CA LEU A 151 14.20 -28.70 9.11
C LEU A 151 13.52 -27.86 8.01
N LEU A 152 12.85 -26.77 8.39
CA LEU A 152 12.25 -25.82 7.44
C LEU A 152 13.30 -24.98 6.72
N SER A 153 14.42 -24.63 7.36
CA SER A 153 15.52 -23.95 6.67
C SER A 153 16.16 -24.89 5.63
N GLU A 154 16.40 -26.15 6.00
CA GLU A 154 16.88 -27.20 5.08
C GLU A 154 15.90 -27.45 3.93
N ALA A 155 14.59 -27.47 4.21
CA ALA A 155 13.54 -27.62 3.19
C ALA A 155 13.50 -26.47 2.17
N LEU A 156 13.88 -25.26 2.60
CA LEU A 156 14.02 -24.08 1.73
C LEU A 156 15.41 -23.98 1.07
N GLY A 157 16.33 -24.93 1.31
CA GLY A 157 17.71 -24.89 0.80
C GLY A 157 18.62 -23.88 1.51
N LEU A 158 18.26 -23.44 2.71
CA LEU A 158 18.94 -22.40 3.50
C LEU A 158 19.83 -23.04 4.59
N SER A 159 20.68 -22.24 5.25
CA SER A 159 21.48 -22.73 6.38
C SER A 159 20.56 -23.16 7.53
N THR A 160 20.93 -24.19 8.29
CA THR A 160 20.06 -24.80 9.33
C THR A 160 19.65 -23.80 10.42
N ASP A 161 20.42 -22.73 10.62
CA ASP A 161 20.14 -21.67 11.59
C ASP A 161 19.37 -20.47 11.00
N TYR A 162 19.10 -20.43 9.68
CA TYR A 162 18.53 -19.25 9.01
C TYR A 162 17.21 -18.79 9.63
N LEU A 163 16.20 -19.68 9.71
CA LEU A 163 14.91 -19.36 10.31
C LEU A 163 14.98 -19.15 11.84
N ALA A 164 16.03 -19.64 12.52
CA ALA A 164 16.26 -19.34 13.94
C ALA A 164 16.86 -17.94 14.15
N ASN A 165 17.59 -17.42 13.16
CA ASN A 165 18.25 -16.11 13.22
C ASN A 165 17.36 -14.93 12.79
N ILE A 166 16.25 -15.16 12.07
CA ILE A 166 15.27 -14.12 11.72
C ILE A 166 14.57 -13.58 12.99
N GLU A 167 14.51 -12.26 13.15
CA GLU A 167 14.06 -11.64 14.39
C GLU A 167 12.57 -11.85 14.70
N CYS A 168 11.68 -11.82 13.70
CA CYS A 168 10.26 -12.18 13.89
C CYS A 168 10.03 -13.68 14.13
N MET A 169 11.03 -14.54 13.89
CA MET A 169 10.99 -15.97 14.23
C MET A 169 11.56 -16.24 15.63
N LYS A 170 12.14 -15.24 16.32
CA LYS A 170 12.59 -15.34 17.72
C LYS A 170 11.46 -15.10 18.72
N SER A 171 10.37 -14.47 18.31
CA SER A 171 9.14 -14.39 19.10
C SER A 171 8.36 -15.70 19.00
N GLU A 172 8.53 -16.57 20.00
CA GLU A 172 7.89 -17.90 20.02
C GLU A 172 6.52 -17.84 20.71
N LEU A 173 5.45 -17.86 19.91
CA LEU A 173 4.07 -17.95 20.38
C LEU A 173 3.52 -19.35 20.12
N PHE A 174 3.62 -20.24 21.10
CA PHE A 174 2.87 -21.49 21.11
C PHE A 174 1.50 -21.25 21.75
N VAL A 175 0.44 -21.86 21.21
CA VAL A 175 -0.92 -21.74 21.76
C VAL A 175 -1.44 -23.14 22.09
N CYS A 176 -1.67 -23.40 23.37
CA CYS A 176 -2.23 -24.67 23.82
C CYS A 176 -3.76 -24.55 23.90
N HIS A 177 -4.46 -25.15 22.95
CA HIS A 177 -5.92 -25.11 22.87
C HIS A 177 -6.53 -26.31 23.61
N TYR A 178 -7.00 -26.10 24.85
CA TYR A 178 -7.81 -27.10 25.54
C TYR A 178 -9.30 -26.95 25.18
N TYR A 179 -9.92 -28.04 24.72
CA TYR A 179 -11.31 -28.08 24.30
C TYR A 179 -12.08 -29.19 25.05
N PRO A 180 -12.83 -28.88 26.13
CA PRO A 180 -13.67 -29.88 26.80
C PRO A 180 -14.81 -30.31 25.86
N ALA A 181 -14.76 -31.55 25.36
CA ALA A 181 -15.35 -32.05 24.10
C ALA A 181 -16.85 -31.77 23.81
N CYS A 182 -17.24 -31.93 22.53
CA CYS A 182 -18.56 -31.73 21.85
C CYS A 182 -18.68 -30.41 21.03
N PRO A 183 -19.52 -30.34 19.97
CA PRO A 183 -19.34 -30.97 18.64
C PRO A 183 -18.99 -29.95 17.51
N GLU A 184 -19.07 -30.35 16.22
CA GLU A 184 -18.64 -29.61 15.00
C GLU A 184 -19.76 -28.72 14.34
N PRO A 185 -19.69 -28.11 13.11
CA PRO A 185 -18.65 -27.47 12.20
C PRO A 185 -18.79 -25.90 12.14
N ASP A 186 -17.95 -24.97 11.61
CA ASP A 186 -16.54 -24.80 11.10
C ASP A 186 -16.33 -23.27 10.72
N LEU A 187 -15.16 -22.74 10.31
CA LEU A 187 -14.92 -21.56 9.39
C LEU A 187 -15.53 -20.08 9.62
N THR A 188 -15.42 -19.10 8.66
CA THR A 188 -15.14 -17.61 8.91
C THR A 188 -15.71 -16.45 7.94
N LEU A 189 -15.46 -15.12 8.27
CA LEU A 189 -15.53 -13.76 7.53
C LEU A 189 -16.64 -12.67 7.94
N GLY A 190 -16.76 -11.31 7.64
CA GLY A 190 -16.26 -10.20 6.70
C GLY A 190 -16.36 -8.67 7.23
N THR A 191 -16.05 -7.55 6.48
CA THR A 191 -15.80 -6.05 6.89
C THR A 191 -16.23 -4.71 6.09
N ILE A 192 -15.35 -3.89 5.40
CA ILE A 192 -15.26 -2.34 5.21
C ILE A 192 -16.33 -1.50 4.38
N LYS A 193 -16.37 -0.12 4.19
CA LYS A 193 -15.34 0.95 3.76
C LYS A 193 -15.82 2.46 3.64
N HIS A 194 -14.94 3.53 3.55
CA HIS A 194 -14.91 4.66 2.52
C HIS A 194 -13.78 5.79 2.52
N SER A 195 -13.92 6.96 1.81
CA SER A 195 -12.90 7.65 0.92
C SER A 195 -12.41 9.13 1.21
N ASP A 196 -12.48 10.14 0.29
CA ASP A 196 -12.48 11.60 0.66
C ASP A 196 -12.01 12.83 -0.28
N PRO A 197 -11.57 12.84 -1.59
CA PRO A 197 -10.57 13.85 -2.11
C PRO A 197 -10.77 15.13 -3.05
N SER A 198 -11.69 15.31 -4.03
CA SER A 198 -11.37 15.99 -5.36
C SER A 198 -11.43 17.56 -5.59
N SER A 199 -11.08 18.07 -6.81
CA SER A 199 -11.20 19.46 -7.39
C SER A 199 -10.83 19.54 -8.92
N LEU A 200 -11.25 18.58 -9.77
CA LEU A 200 -10.36 18.00 -10.80
C LEU A 200 -10.75 18.11 -12.31
N THR A 201 -11.63 19.02 -12.73
CA THR A 201 -12.37 18.87 -14.02
C THR A 201 -11.79 19.52 -15.29
N THR A 202 -10.69 20.30 -15.25
CA THR A 202 -10.32 21.19 -16.39
C THR A 202 -9.21 20.67 -17.33
N LEU A 203 -8.45 19.64 -16.95
CA LEU A 203 -7.09 19.42 -17.51
C LEU A 203 -6.82 18.01 -18.08
N LEU A 204 -7.86 17.34 -18.61
CA LEU A 204 -7.77 15.95 -19.10
C LEU A 204 -8.04 15.73 -20.60
N GLN A 205 -8.15 16.79 -21.41
CA GLN A 205 -8.54 16.64 -22.82
C GLN A 205 -7.43 16.19 -23.80
N ASP A 206 -6.15 16.36 -23.48
CA ASP A 206 -5.08 16.30 -24.50
C ASP A 206 -4.29 14.97 -24.59
N ASN A 207 -4.51 13.97 -23.71
CA ASN A 207 -3.62 12.80 -23.61
C ASN A 207 -4.28 11.46 -23.21
N ILE A 208 -5.31 11.01 -23.92
CA ILE A 208 -5.64 9.56 -24.00
C ILE A 208 -5.84 9.18 -25.47
N GLY A 209 -4.90 8.40 -26.02
CA GLY A 209 -4.88 8.07 -27.45
C GLY A 209 -5.74 6.86 -27.82
N ASN A 210 -6.26 6.87 -29.05
CA ASN A 210 -6.91 5.72 -29.66
C ASN A 210 -5.99 4.49 -29.69
N LYS A 211 -6.39 3.43 -28.98
CA LYS A 211 -6.01 2.05 -29.31
C LYS A 211 -7.26 1.25 -29.60
N LEU A 212 -7.18 0.48 -30.68
CA LEU A 212 -8.32 0.10 -31.51
C LEU A 212 -9.15 -1.04 -30.91
N VAL A 213 -10.46 -1.00 -31.15
CA VAL A 213 -11.33 -2.18 -31.00
C VAL A 213 -11.29 -2.95 -32.34
N PRO A 214 -11.31 -4.30 -32.36
CA PRO A 214 -11.30 -5.08 -33.60
C PRO A 214 -12.53 -4.79 -34.49
N GLY A 215 -12.40 -3.85 -35.42
CA GLY A 215 -13.48 -3.37 -36.29
C GLY A 215 -13.50 -1.86 -36.57
N ASP A 216 -12.50 -1.09 -36.13
CA ASP A 216 -12.51 0.37 -36.26
C ASP A 216 -12.58 0.90 -37.71
N GLU A 217 -13.71 1.54 -38.02
CA GLU A 217 -13.79 2.55 -39.08
C GLU A 217 -12.93 3.77 -38.70
N LEU A 218 -12.18 4.29 -39.68
CA LEU A 218 -11.26 5.42 -39.52
C LEU A 218 -12.02 6.72 -39.15
N GLY A 219 -12.05 7.07 -37.86
CA GLY A 219 -12.53 8.39 -37.41
C GLY A 219 -13.16 8.49 -36.02
N TYR A 220 -13.24 7.39 -35.25
CA TYR A 220 -13.79 7.42 -33.88
C TYR A 220 -12.86 8.14 -32.88
N ASP A 221 -13.47 8.89 -31.97
CA ASP A 221 -12.83 9.61 -30.87
C ASP A 221 -13.62 9.36 -29.58
N ARG A 222 -13.13 8.41 -28.76
CA ARG A 222 -13.75 8.07 -27.48
C ARG A 222 -13.69 9.24 -26.50
N ALA A 223 -12.60 10.00 -26.48
CA ALA A 223 -12.42 11.08 -25.51
C ALA A 223 -13.45 12.19 -25.73
N LYS A 224 -13.75 12.49 -27.01
CA LYS A 224 -14.84 13.39 -27.39
C LYS A 224 -16.22 12.83 -27.03
N GLU A 225 -16.58 11.61 -27.45
CA GLU A 225 -17.92 11.03 -27.18
C GLU A 225 -18.20 10.95 -25.66
N VAL A 226 -17.19 10.54 -24.88
CA VAL A 226 -17.25 10.50 -23.41
C VAL A 226 -17.38 11.88 -22.80
N LYS A 227 -16.66 12.90 -23.30
CA LYS A 227 -16.79 14.26 -22.78
C LYS A 227 -18.13 14.89 -23.14
N GLU A 228 -18.61 14.72 -24.37
CA GLU A 228 -19.93 15.22 -24.79
C GLU A 228 -21.04 14.62 -23.92
N PHE A 229 -20.90 13.35 -23.47
CA PHE A 229 -21.77 12.73 -22.47
C PHE A 229 -21.57 13.30 -21.04
N ASP A 230 -20.33 13.41 -20.54
CA ASP A 230 -20.03 13.90 -19.18
C ASP A 230 -20.43 15.38 -18.98
N ASP A 231 -20.26 16.21 -20.01
CA ASP A 231 -20.65 17.62 -20.03
C ASP A 231 -22.18 17.79 -19.86
N THR A 232 -23.01 16.83 -20.31
CA THR A 232 -24.48 16.88 -20.06
C THR A 232 -24.83 16.74 -18.59
N LYS A 233 -24.09 15.90 -17.84
CA LYS A 233 -24.41 15.50 -16.46
C LYS A 233 -25.79 14.82 -16.30
N ALA A 234 -26.43 14.44 -17.40
CA ALA A 234 -27.77 13.85 -17.44
C ALA A 234 -27.79 12.34 -17.15
N GLY A 235 -26.61 11.70 -17.23
CA GLY A 235 -26.41 10.28 -16.97
C GLY A 235 -26.91 9.37 -18.09
N VAL A 236 -26.79 8.05 -17.89
CA VAL A 236 -27.32 7.04 -18.82
C VAL A 236 -28.85 7.14 -18.91
N LYS A 237 -29.53 7.60 -17.86
CA LYS A 237 -30.97 7.92 -17.93
C LYS A 237 -31.25 9.07 -18.89
N GLY A 238 -30.41 10.11 -18.93
CA GLY A 238 -30.50 11.18 -19.92
C GLY A 238 -30.37 10.71 -21.37
N LEU A 239 -29.53 9.71 -21.64
CA LEU A 239 -29.45 9.08 -22.96
C LEU A 239 -30.76 8.40 -23.35
N VAL A 240 -31.38 7.65 -22.44
CA VAL A 240 -32.69 7.00 -22.67
C VAL A 240 -33.80 8.05 -22.86
N ASP A 241 -33.81 9.11 -22.04
CA ASP A 241 -34.78 10.20 -22.13
C ASP A 241 -34.62 11.03 -23.42
N SER A 242 -33.42 11.07 -24.02
CA SER A 242 -33.18 11.64 -25.35
C SER A 242 -33.73 10.78 -26.51
N GLY A 243 -34.22 9.57 -26.22
CA GLY A 243 -34.77 8.63 -27.20
C GLY A 243 -33.70 7.81 -27.93
N VAL A 244 -32.56 7.51 -27.29
CA VAL A 244 -31.46 6.79 -27.94
C VAL A 244 -31.88 5.38 -28.37
N THR A 245 -31.61 5.02 -29.62
CA THR A 245 -31.98 3.72 -30.23
C THR A 245 -30.80 2.75 -30.37
N LYS A 246 -29.62 3.17 -29.92
CA LYS A 246 -28.36 2.42 -29.95
C LYS A 246 -27.49 2.72 -28.74
N VAL A 247 -26.62 1.80 -28.36
CA VAL A 247 -25.65 2.02 -27.28
C VAL A 247 -24.46 2.84 -27.82
N PRO A 248 -24.11 4.01 -27.23
CA PRO A 248 -22.92 4.78 -27.60
C PRO A 248 -21.63 3.95 -27.52
N ARG A 249 -20.63 4.25 -28.35
CA ARG A 249 -19.48 3.34 -28.52
C ARG A 249 -18.66 3.19 -27.23
N PHE A 250 -18.57 4.21 -26.39
CA PHE A 250 -17.91 4.12 -25.07
C PHE A 250 -18.64 3.25 -24.02
N LEU A 251 -19.87 2.79 -24.31
CA LEU A 251 -20.68 1.90 -23.47
C LEU A 251 -20.78 0.46 -24.03
N ILE A 252 -20.18 0.18 -25.19
CA ILE A 252 -20.13 -1.17 -25.79
C ILE A 252 -18.98 -1.98 -25.19
N HIS A 253 -19.30 -3.14 -24.61
CA HIS A 253 -18.34 -4.06 -23.99
C HIS A 253 -17.83 -5.11 -25.00
N PRO A 254 -16.55 -5.52 -24.93
CA PRO A 254 -16.00 -6.50 -25.87
C PRO A 254 -16.57 -7.92 -25.61
N PRO A 255 -16.72 -8.78 -26.64
CA PRO A 255 -17.41 -10.07 -26.52
C PRO A 255 -16.90 -11.01 -25.42
N GLU A 256 -15.59 -11.01 -25.15
CA GLU A 256 -14.95 -11.80 -24.10
C GLU A 256 -15.26 -11.34 -22.67
N SER A 257 -15.89 -10.17 -22.51
CA SER A 257 -16.38 -9.66 -21.22
C SER A 257 -17.88 -9.85 -21.02
N LEU A 258 -18.61 -10.21 -22.08
CA LEU A 258 -20.06 -10.46 -22.06
C LEU A 258 -20.38 -11.93 -21.70
N PRO A 259 -21.53 -12.22 -21.06
CA PRO A 259 -21.92 -13.59 -20.73
C PRO A 259 -22.11 -14.45 -21.99
N ASN A 260 -21.34 -15.54 -22.12
CA ASN A 260 -21.44 -16.45 -23.27
C ASN A 260 -22.65 -17.40 -23.12
N PRO A 261 -23.71 -17.30 -23.94
CA PRO A 261 -24.92 -18.12 -23.79
C PRO A 261 -24.68 -19.62 -23.99
N MET A 262 -23.62 -20.01 -24.72
CA MET A 262 -23.34 -21.41 -25.04
C MET A 262 -22.77 -22.23 -23.87
N LEU A 263 -22.31 -21.57 -22.80
CA LEU A 263 -21.80 -22.23 -21.59
C LEU A 263 -22.87 -22.43 -20.50
N SER A 264 -24.10 -21.95 -20.73
CA SER A 264 -25.20 -21.96 -19.75
C SER A 264 -25.82 -23.31 -19.31
N PRO A 265 -25.59 -24.51 -19.92
CA PRO A 265 -26.33 -25.72 -19.51
C PRO A 265 -26.08 -26.25 -18.08
N ALA A 266 -24.93 -25.95 -17.47
CA ALA A 266 -24.48 -26.62 -16.24
C ALA A 266 -25.01 -25.99 -14.94
N THR A 267 -25.49 -24.74 -14.98
CA THR A 267 -25.79 -23.93 -13.77
C THR A 267 -27.06 -24.34 -13.02
N ALA A 268 -27.88 -25.24 -13.58
CA ALA A 268 -29.16 -25.67 -13.00
C ALA A 268 -29.06 -26.41 -11.65
N HIS A 269 -27.84 -26.73 -11.18
CA HIS A 269 -27.57 -27.36 -9.89
C HIS A 269 -27.06 -26.40 -8.81
N PHE A 270 -26.75 -25.15 -9.16
CA PHE A 270 -26.22 -24.15 -8.24
C PHE A 270 -27.33 -23.20 -7.79
N GLN A 271 -27.57 -23.13 -6.47
CA GLN A 271 -28.53 -22.21 -5.86
C GLN A 271 -27.86 -21.44 -4.72
N VAL A 272 -27.85 -20.11 -4.82
CA VAL A 272 -27.34 -19.21 -3.78
C VAL A 272 -28.08 -19.48 -2.46
N PRO A 273 -27.38 -19.63 -1.32
CA PRO A 273 -28.02 -19.90 -0.03
C PRO A 273 -29.06 -18.83 0.36
N VAL A 274 -30.14 -19.25 1.02
CA VAL A 274 -31.18 -18.37 1.57
C VAL A 274 -31.34 -18.65 3.05
N ILE A 275 -31.23 -17.61 3.90
CA ILE A 275 -31.12 -17.72 5.35
C ILE A 275 -32.26 -16.97 6.02
N ASP A 276 -33.01 -17.63 6.90
CA ASP A 276 -34.15 -17.03 7.61
C ASP A 276 -33.72 -16.44 8.96
N LEU A 277 -33.68 -15.11 9.09
CA LEU A 277 -33.29 -14.44 10.34
C LEU A 277 -34.44 -14.33 11.37
N GLN A 278 -35.61 -14.91 11.10
CA GLN A 278 -36.72 -14.91 12.07
C GLN A 278 -36.29 -15.55 13.39
N GLY A 279 -36.36 -14.78 14.47
CA GLY A 279 -36.05 -15.27 15.82
C GLY A 279 -34.56 -15.44 16.13
N PHE A 280 -33.66 -14.71 15.45
CA PHE A 280 -32.20 -14.72 15.74
C PHE A 280 -31.79 -14.29 17.17
N GLU A 281 -32.72 -13.75 17.96
CA GLU A 281 -32.56 -13.48 19.39
C GLU A 281 -32.78 -14.75 20.26
N GLN A 282 -33.47 -15.77 19.74
CA GLN A 282 -33.80 -17.00 20.44
C GLN A 282 -32.64 -17.97 20.35
N SER A 283 -32.08 -18.39 21.48
CA SER A 283 -30.82 -19.14 21.55
C SER A 283 -30.76 -20.40 20.66
N CYS A 284 -31.86 -21.14 20.52
CA CYS A 284 -31.93 -22.31 19.65
C CYS A 284 -31.84 -21.98 18.16
N ARG A 285 -32.58 -20.95 17.68
CA ARG A 285 -32.54 -20.54 16.26
C ARG A 285 -31.30 -19.71 15.94
N ARG A 286 -30.74 -18.95 16.90
CA ARG A 286 -29.48 -18.21 16.71
C ARG A 286 -28.33 -19.12 16.29
N MET A 287 -28.12 -20.24 16.99
CA MET A 287 -27.07 -21.20 16.64
C MET A 287 -27.22 -21.76 15.21
N GLU A 288 -28.46 -22.02 14.78
CA GLU A 288 -28.75 -22.53 13.43
C GLU A 288 -28.60 -21.43 12.36
N ILE A 289 -28.93 -20.18 12.67
CA ILE A 289 -28.67 -19.01 11.81
C ILE A 289 -27.17 -18.80 11.64
N VAL A 290 -26.41 -18.84 12.75
CA VAL A 290 -24.96 -18.69 12.74
C VAL A 290 -24.36 -19.74 11.81
N ASP A 291 -24.63 -21.04 12.03
CA ASP A 291 -24.13 -22.13 11.16
C ASP A 291 -24.57 -22.01 9.68
N GLN A 292 -25.75 -21.45 9.39
CA GLN A 292 -26.18 -21.14 8.02
C GLN A 292 -25.37 -19.99 7.39
N ILE A 293 -25.13 -18.89 8.12
CA ILE A 293 -24.36 -17.72 7.66
C ILE A 293 -22.90 -18.10 7.40
N ARG A 294 -22.31 -18.82 8.36
CA ARG A 294 -20.98 -19.43 8.38
C ARG A 294 -20.75 -20.20 7.06
N LYS A 295 -21.49 -21.30 6.86
CA LYS A 295 -21.43 -22.14 5.64
C LYS A 295 -21.55 -21.37 4.33
N ALA A 296 -22.42 -20.36 4.28
CA ALA A 296 -22.63 -19.60 3.05
C ALA A 296 -21.50 -18.60 2.76
N SER A 297 -20.98 -17.93 3.79
CA SER A 297 -19.82 -17.03 3.70
C SER A 297 -18.60 -17.77 3.15
N GLU A 298 -18.42 -19.03 3.56
CA GLU A 298 -17.30 -19.90 3.20
C GLU A 298 -17.34 -20.41 1.77
N THR A 299 -18.48 -20.99 1.40
CA THR A 299 -18.60 -21.77 0.17
C THR A 299 -19.03 -20.91 -1.01
N TRP A 300 -19.68 -19.77 -0.75
CA TRP A 300 -20.16 -18.86 -1.78
C TRP A 300 -19.59 -17.44 -1.68
N GLY A 301 -19.20 -16.97 -0.49
CA GLY A 301 -19.02 -15.54 -0.22
C GLY A 301 -20.32 -14.72 -0.29
N PHE A 302 -21.45 -15.35 -0.62
CA PHE A 302 -22.72 -14.71 -0.93
C PHE A 302 -23.91 -15.52 -0.35
N PHE A 303 -24.92 -14.82 0.17
CA PHE A 303 -26.22 -15.40 0.51
C PHE A 303 -27.35 -14.38 0.43
N GLN A 304 -28.59 -14.86 0.32
CA GLN A 304 -29.78 -14.06 0.57
C GLN A 304 -30.21 -14.25 2.03
N MET A 305 -30.74 -13.20 2.66
CA MET A 305 -31.40 -13.27 3.96
C MET A 305 -32.85 -12.80 3.87
N ILE A 306 -33.74 -13.48 4.59
CA ILE A 306 -35.17 -13.13 4.73
C ILE A 306 -35.53 -12.92 6.20
N ASN A 307 -36.66 -12.27 6.47
CA ASN A 307 -37.17 -11.98 7.82
C ASN A 307 -36.19 -11.19 8.73
N HIS A 308 -35.26 -10.45 8.12
CA HIS A 308 -34.16 -9.69 8.74
C HIS A 308 -34.58 -8.40 9.48
N GLY A 309 -35.83 -8.29 9.91
CA GLY A 309 -36.36 -7.18 10.74
C GLY A 309 -36.55 -5.82 10.05
N VAL A 310 -35.88 -5.56 8.91
CA VAL A 310 -36.12 -4.34 8.11
C VAL A 310 -37.52 -4.41 7.47
N PRO A 311 -38.39 -3.41 7.64
CA PRO A 311 -39.73 -3.43 7.05
C PRO A 311 -39.67 -3.47 5.52
N VAL A 312 -40.47 -4.34 4.90
CA VAL A 312 -40.61 -4.39 3.43
C VAL A 312 -41.02 -3.03 2.87
N SER A 313 -41.95 -2.34 3.53
CA SER A 313 -42.37 -0.98 3.20
C SER A 313 -41.30 0.11 3.39
N ALA A 314 -40.15 -0.18 4.01
CA ALA A 314 -38.98 0.71 4.00
C ALA A 314 -38.06 0.40 2.81
N MET A 315 -37.99 -0.86 2.37
CA MET A 315 -37.27 -1.28 1.17
C MET A 315 -38.00 -0.82 -0.11
N ASP A 316 -39.32 -0.97 -0.17
CA ASP A 316 -40.17 -0.47 -1.27
C ASP A 316 -39.99 1.04 -1.46
N LYS A 317 -40.14 1.82 -0.38
CA LYS A 317 -39.87 3.27 -0.34
C LYS A 317 -38.45 3.64 -0.77
N MET A 318 -37.47 2.76 -0.55
CA MET A 318 -36.08 3.01 -0.95
C MET A 318 -35.92 2.86 -2.46
N PHE A 319 -36.54 1.83 -3.08
CA PHE A 319 -36.63 1.74 -4.54
C PHE A 319 -37.40 2.92 -5.13
N GLU A 320 -38.57 3.26 -4.58
CA GLU A 320 -39.36 4.42 -5.02
C GLU A 320 -38.55 5.72 -4.94
N ALA A 321 -37.78 5.93 -3.87
CA ALA A 321 -36.94 7.10 -3.69
C ALA A 321 -35.73 7.16 -4.65
N VAL A 322 -35.09 6.03 -4.92
CA VAL A 322 -33.98 5.95 -5.89
C VAL A 322 -34.50 6.14 -7.32
N GLN A 323 -35.67 5.58 -7.64
CA GLN A 323 -36.36 5.79 -8.92
C GLN A 323 -36.76 7.26 -9.08
N GLN A 324 -37.49 7.83 -8.11
CA GLN A 324 -37.87 9.25 -8.10
C GLN A 324 -36.65 10.17 -8.18
N PHE A 325 -35.51 9.82 -7.56
CA PHE A 325 -34.28 10.58 -7.73
C PHE A 325 -33.83 10.61 -9.21
N HIS A 326 -33.74 9.45 -9.86
CA HIS A 326 -33.22 9.33 -11.23
C HIS A 326 -34.20 9.78 -12.32
N GLU A 327 -35.50 9.75 -12.05
CA GLU A 327 -36.59 10.15 -12.96
C GLU A 327 -37.01 11.63 -12.81
N GLN A 328 -36.44 12.37 -11.85
CA GLN A 328 -36.56 13.83 -11.80
C GLN A 328 -36.01 14.50 -13.09
N PRO A 329 -36.48 15.71 -13.41
CA PRO A 329 -35.85 16.58 -14.40
C PRO A 329 -34.35 16.74 -14.15
N GLU A 330 -33.58 16.84 -15.24
CA GLU A 330 -32.13 17.02 -15.23
C GLU A 330 -31.69 18.20 -14.36
N GLU A 331 -32.44 19.30 -14.38
CA GLU A 331 -32.23 20.50 -13.57
C GLU A 331 -32.18 20.24 -12.05
N GLU A 332 -32.85 19.19 -11.55
CA GLU A 332 -32.79 18.78 -10.13
C GLU A 332 -31.65 17.81 -9.85
N LYS A 333 -31.36 16.89 -10.78
CA LYS A 333 -30.28 15.88 -10.66
C LYS A 333 -28.89 16.51 -10.76
N ILE A 334 -28.71 17.46 -11.68
CA ILE A 334 -27.43 18.13 -11.97
C ILE A 334 -26.82 18.83 -10.75
N LYS A 335 -27.66 19.26 -9.79
CA LYS A 335 -27.25 19.85 -8.49
C LYS A 335 -26.40 18.90 -7.65
N TRP A 336 -26.52 17.60 -7.88
CA TRP A 336 -25.80 16.53 -7.19
C TRP A 336 -24.74 15.87 -8.07
N TYR A 337 -24.64 16.25 -9.36
CA TYR A 337 -23.76 15.55 -10.29
C TYR A 337 -22.30 15.81 -9.96
N SER A 338 -21.60 14.75 -9.57
CA SER A 338 -20.28 14.90 -8.99
C SER A 338 -19.47 13.61 -9.03
N ARG A 339 -18.28 13.74 -9.63
CA ARG A 339 -17.18 12.75 -9.50
C ARG A 339 -16.39 12.98 -8.21
N ASP A 340 -16.89 13.85 -7.33
CA ASP A 340 -16.22 14.21 -6.11
C ASP A 340 -16.31 13.11 -5.06
N LEU A 341 -15.27 12.29 -5.02
CA LEU A 341 -14.98 11.41 -3.90
C LEU A 341 -14.69 12.15 -2.57
N LYS A 342 -15.01 13.46 -2.42
CA LYS A 342 -15.14 14.24 -1.16
C LYS A 342 -16.59 14.59 -0.78
N GLN A 343 -17.54 14.58 -1.72
CA GLN A 343 -18.91 15.03 -1.46
C GLN A 343 -19.73 13.94 -0.77
N PRO A 344 -20.34 14.21 0.40
CA PRO A 344 -21.06 13.20 1.18
C PRO A 344 -22.33 12.70 0.47
N VAL A 345 -22.86 13.46 -0.49
CA VAL A 345 -23.87 13.00 -1.43
C VAL A 345 -23.44 13.36 -2.85
N LYS A 346 -23.50 12.40 -3.78
CA LYS A 346 -23.09 12.58 -5.18
C LYS A 346 -23.87 11.67 -6.12
N TYR A 347 -24.25 12.20 -7.27
CA TYR A 347 -24.83 11.52 -8.42
C TYR A 347 -23.79 11.41 -9.54
N TYR A 348 -23.68 10.26 -10.20
CA TYR A 348 -22.73 10.02 -11.29
C TYR A 348 -23.17 8.83 -12.15
N SER A 349 -22.61 8.70 -13.36
CA SER A 349 -22.81 7.51 -14.20
C SER A 349 -21.88 6.36 -13.78
N ASN A 350 -20.59 6.48 -14.11
CA ASN A 350 -19.53 5.52 -13.78
C ASN A 350 -18.30 6.26 -13.25
N MET A 351 -17.79 5.95 -12.05
CA MET A 351 -16.65 6.68 -11.45
C MET A 351 -15.37 6.61 -12.30
N ASP A 352 -15.24 5.53 -13.05
CA ASP A 352 -14.15 5.16 -13.95
C ASP A 352 -14.32 5.62 -15.41
N LEU A 353 -15.40 6.33 -15.76
CA LEU A 353 -15.80 6.69 -17.14
C LEU A 353 -14.64 7.15 -18.06
N LEU A 354 -13.75 7.99 -17.53
CA LEU A 354 -12.63 8.60 -18.26
C LEU A 354 -11.47 7.62 -18.53
N VAL A 355 -11.40 6.50 -17.80
CA VAL A 355 -10.24 5.57 -17.79
C VAL A 355 -10.58 4.12 -18.15
N SER A 356 -11.84 3.69 -18.06
CA SER A 356 -12.26 2.38 -18.55
C SER A 356 -12.35 2.33 -20.08
N ASN A 357 -12.16 1.14 -20.66
CA ASN A 357 -12.31 0.95 -22.11
C ASN A 357 -13.78 1.10 -22.51
N ALA A 358 -14.66 0.42 -21.78
CA ALA A 358 -16.11 0.53 -21.87
C ALA A 358 -16.68 0.84 -20.47
N ALA A 359 -17.53 1.85 -20.37
CA ALA A 359 -18.24 2.19 -19.14
C ALA A 359 -19.51 1.33 -19.00
N SER A 360 -20.06 1.19 -17.79
CA SER A 360 -21.24 0.34 -17.55
C SER A 360 -22.55 1.09 -17.82
N TRP A 361 -23.59 0.39 -18.28
CA TRP A 361 -24.92 0.96 -18.55
C TRP A 361 -25.71 1.18 -17.25
N ARG A 362 -25.31 2.19 -16.48
CA ARG A 362 -25.94 2.57 -15.21
C ARG A 362 -25.75 4.05 -14.89
N ASP A 363 -26.64 4.52 -14.02
CA ASP A 363 -26.45 5.69 -13.19
C ASP A 363 -26.38 5.28 -11.70
N SER A 364 -25.86 6.16 -10.84
CA SER A 364 -25.67 5.91 -9.42
C SER A 364 -25.81 7.18 -8.58
N ILE A 365 -26.46 7.08 -7.43
CA ILE A 365 -26.30 8.06 -6.33
C ILE A 365 -25.67 7.37 -5.12
N SER A 366 -24.77 8.05 -4.40
CA SER A 366 -24.15 7.52 -3.17
C SER A 366 -24.16 8.51 -2.02
N PHE A 367 -24.27 7.98 -0.80
CA PHE A 367 -24.38 8.71 0.47
C PHE A 367 -23.32 8.18 1.47
N ASP A 368 -22.38 9.02 1.90
CA ASP A 368 -21.31 8.67 2.85
C ASP A 368 -21.66 9.11 4.28
N PHE A 369 -21.64 8.16 5.23
CA PHE A 369 -21.98 8.37 6.64
C PHE A 369 -20.76 8.31 7.58
N LYS A 370 -19.54 8.36 7.03
CA LYS A 370 -18.23 8.31 7.73
C LYS A 370 -18.05 9.23 8.95
N TYR A 371 -18.84 10.29 9.08
CA TYR A 371 -18.80 11.25 10.20
C TYR A 371 -20.06 11.22 11.09
N GLY A 372 -20.88 10.18 10.97
CA GLY A 372 -22.18 10.04 11.64
C GLY A 372 -23.38 10.26 10.69
N PRO A 373 -24.61 10.27 11.22
CA PRO A 373 -25.80 10.45 10.40
C PRO A 373 -25.76 11.81 9.67
N LEU A 374 -25.89 11.77 8.35
CA LEU A 374 -25.91 12.96 7.51
C LEU A 374 -27.03 13.92 7.95
N ASN A 375 -26.73 15.22 7.98
CA ASN A 375 -27.77 16.24 8.15
C ASN A 375 -28.80 16.06 7.03
N LEU A 376 -30.07 15.82 7.40
CA LEU A 376 -31.16 15.58 6.47
C LEU A 376 -31.31 16.72 5.44
N GLU A 377 -30.91 17.94 5.79
CA GLU A 377 -30.93 19.10 4.90
C GLU A 377 -30.03 18.96 3.66
N VAL A 378 -28.96 18.17 3.72
CA VAL A 378 -28.06 17.87 2.58
C VAL A 378 -28.38 16.55 1.86
N LEU A 379 -29.53 15.92 2.14
CA LEU A 379 -30.08 14.86 1.28
C LEU A 379 -31.04 15.43 0.21
N PRO A 380 -31.07 14.89 -1.03
CA PRO A 380 -32.01 15.30 -2.07
C PRO A 380 -33.47 15.14 -1.61
N LEU A 381 -34.33 16.12 -1.89
CA LEU A 381 -35.71 16.13 -1.40
C LEU A 381 -36.50 14.87 -1.79
N ALA A 382 -36.31 14.36 -3.01
CA ALA A 382 -36.97 13.15 -3.51
C ALA A 382 -36.62 11.85 -2.77
N CYS A 383 -35.50 11.78 -2.05
CA CYS A 383 -35.07 10.57 -1.35
C CYS A 383 -34.77 10.74 0.14
N ARG A 384 -34.72 11.98 0.64
CA ARG A 384 -34.36 12.37 2.01
C ARG A 384 -35.03 11.54 3.10
N GLU A 385 -36.35 11.39 3.03
CA GLU A 385 -37.10 10.67 4.08
C GLU A 385 -36.86 9.16 3.99
N SER A 386 -37.04 8.54 2.81
CA SER A 386 -36.82 7.10 2.62
C SER A 386 -35.39 6.66 2.93
N VAL A 387 -34.37 7.41 2.48
CA VAL A 387 -32.96 7.14 2.80
C VAL A 387 -32.74 7.21 4.31
N SER A 388 -33.29 8.23 4.99
CA SER A 388 -33.20 8.35 6.45
C SER A 388 -33.94 7.22 7.19
N ASP A 389 -35.09 6.77 6.69
CA ASP A 389 -35.91 5.70 7.28
C ASP A 389 -35.20 4.35 7.15
N TYR A 390 -34.80 4.00 5.93
CA TYR A 390 -34.06 2.78 5.61
C TYR A 390 -32.70 2.72 6.31
N TRP A 391 -31.95 3.83 6.34
CA TRP A 391 -30.66 3.94 7.05
C TRP A 391 -30.72 3.51 8.52
N LYS A 392 -31.78 3.91 9.27
CA LYS A 392 -31.95 3.52 10.68
C LYS A 392 -32.10 2.01 10.83
N HIS A 393 -32.92 1.39 9.97
CA HIS A 393 -33.09 -0.06 9.96
C HIS A 393 -31.82 -0.80 9.54
N MET A 394 -31.05 -0.23 8.62
CA MET A 394 -29.78 -0.80 8.18
C MET A 394 -28.66 -0.68 9.23
N ILE A 395 -28.66 0.32 10.12
CA ILE A 395 -27.74 0.34 11.28
C ILE A 395 -28.02 -0.85 12.21
N GLU A 396 -29.29 -1.08 12.58
CA GLU A 396 -29.64 -2.17 13.50
C GLU A 396 -29.40 -3.55 12.87
N LEU A 397 -29.67 -3.70 11.56
CA LEU A 397 -29.32 -4.93 10.82
C LEU A 397 -27.80 -5.09 10.65
N SER A 398 -27.06 -4.02 10.33
CA SER A 398 -25.60 -3.99 10.26
C SER A 398 -24.99 -4.47 11.58
N LYS A 399 -25.52 -4.00 12.71
CA LYS A 399 -25.14 -4.49 14.05
C LYS A 399 -25.51 -5.97 14.25
N ALA A 400 -26.74 -6.39 13.98
CA ALA A 400 -27.16 -7.78 14.15
C ALA A 400 -26.33 -8.76 13.30
N LEU A 401 -25.96 -8.38 12.07
CA LEU A 401 -25.07 -9.14 11.21
C LEU A 401 -23.63 -9.11 11.70
N LYS A 402 -23.12 -7.98 12.21
CA LYS A 402 -21.81 -7.92 12.88
C LYS A 402 -21.75 -8.88 14.08
N GLU A 403 -22.83 -9.02 14.85
CA GLU A 403 -22.91 -10.03 15.92
C GLU A 403 -22.92 -11.47 15.37
N LEU A 404 -23.82 -11.79 14.44
CA LEU A 404 -23.97 -13.15 13.89
C LEU A 404 -22.74 -13.61 13.09
N LEU A 405 -22.08 -12.71 12.35
CA LEU A 405 -20.83 -12.97 11.65
C LEU A 405 -19.65 -13.09 12.62
N SER A 406 -19.65 -12.37 13.75
CA SER A 406 -18.65 -12.60 14.79
C SER A 406 -18.82 -13.96 15.46
N GLU A 407 -20.07 -14.39 15.71
CA GLU A 407 -20.37 -15.74 16.21
C GLU A 407 -20.01 -16.83 15.20
N ALA A 408 -20.20 -16.57 13.89
CA ALA A 408 -19.79 -17.47 12.80
C ALA A 408 -18.27 -17.61 12.73
N LEU A 409 -17.53 -16.49 12.65
CA LEU A 409 -16.07 -16.38 12.79
C LEU A 409 -15.51 -17.03 14.06
N GLY A 410 -16.36 -17.24 15.06
CA GLY A 410 -15.96 -17.79 16.33
C GLY A 410 -15.22 -16.80 17.22
N LEU A 411 -15.79 -15.60 17.38
CA LEU A 411 -15.24 -14.49 18.16
C LEU A 411 -16.30 -13.99 19.17
N SER A 412 -16.00 -12.91 19.89
CA SER A 412 -17.01 -12.27 20.74
C SER A 412 -18.12 -11.64 19.89
N THR A 413 -19.35 -11.60 20.40
CA THR A 413 -20.50 -11.04 19.66
C THR A 413 -20.30 -9.57 19.27
N ASP A 414 -19.42 -8.84 19.95
CA ASP A 414 -19.06 -7.46 19.66
C ASP A 414 -17.76 -7.30 18.86
N TYR A 415 -17.07 -8.39 18.47
CA TYR A 415 -15.75 -8.31 17.82
C TYR A 415 -15.79 -7.49 16.52
N LEU A 416 -16.64 -7.88 15.56
CA LEU A 416 -16.79 -7.14 14.31
C LEU A 416 -17.38 -5.74 14.54
N ALA A 417 -18.15 -5.50 15.61
CA ALA A 417 -18.60 -4.14 15.93
C ALA A 417 -17.45 -3.23 16.42
N ASN A 418 -16.40 -3.80 17.03
CA ASN A 418 -15.30 -3.06 17.64
C ASN A 418 -14.09 -2.81 16.72
N ILE A 419 -13.85 -3.63 15.70
CA ILE A 419 -12.70 -3.43 14.78
C ILE A 419 -12.88 -2.20 13.88
N GLU A 420 -11.79 -1.49 13.59
CA GLU A 420 -11.84 -0.16 12.95
C GLU A 420 -12.36 -0.19 11.51
N CYS A 421 -12.05 -1.26 10.77
CA CYS A 421 -12.55 -1.52 9.43
C CYS A 421 -14.09 -1.57 9.35
N MET A 422 -14.80 -2.00 10.40
CA MET A 422 -16.27 -2.13 10.41
C MET A 422 -17.05 -0.83 10.72
N LYS A 423 -16.36 0.31 10.85
CA LYS A 423 -16.93 1.58 11.35
C LYS A 423 -17.28 2.61 10.28
N SER A 424 -16.99 2.32 9.01
CA SER A 424 -17.29 3.23 7.89
C SER A 424 -18.32 2.58 6.98
N GLU A 425 -19.37 3.33 6.65
CA GLU A 425 -20.58 2.82 6.00
C GLU A 425 -20.98 3.78 4.87
N LEU A 426 -21.05 3.25 3.64
CA LEU A 426 -21.44 3.97 2.42
C LEU A 426 -22.70 3.30 1.84
N PHE A 427 -23.70 4.10 1.47
CA PHE A 427 -24.77 3.63 0.58
C PHE A 427 -24.44 4.00 -0.88
N VAL A 428 -24.61 3.05 -1.79
CA VAL A 428 -24.60 3.28 -3.24
C VAL A 428 -25.87 2.69 -3.83
N CYS A 429 -26.58 3.49 -4.61
CA CYS A 429 -27.87 3.17 -5.18
C CYS A 429 -27.77 3.27 -6.69
N HIS A 430 -27.58 2.12 -7.33
CA HIS A 430 -27.52 2.02 -8.79
C HIS A 430 -28.92 2.05 -9.39
N TYR A 431 -29.04 2.69 -10.56
CA TYR A 431 -30.23 2.71 -11.38
C TYR A 431 -29.84 2.28 -12.80
N TYR A 432 -30.58 1.33 -13.36
CA TYR A 432 -30.28 0.70 -14.64
C TYR A 432 -31.38 1.06 -15.66
N PRO A 433 -31.19 2.11 -16.50
CA PRO A 433 -32.16 2.48 -17.52
C PRO A 433 -32.38 1.34 -18.53
N ALA A 434 -33.55 1.26 -19.16
CA ALA A 434 -33.79 0.27 -20.22
C ALA A 434 -32.81 0.44 -21.39
N CYS A 435 -32.06 -0.62 -21.72
CA CYS A 435 -31.06 -0.61 -22.79
C CYS A 435 -31.68 -1.02 -24.15
N PRO A 436 -31.42 -0.30 -25.26
CA PRO A 436 -31.93 -0.66 -26.58
C PRO A 436 -31.16 -1.83 -27.24
N GLU A 437 -29.88 -2.03 -26.92
CA GLU A 437 -29.02 -3.10 -27.45
C GLU A 437 -28.34 -3.83 -26.27
N PRO A 438 -29.09 -4.56 -25.41
CA PRO A 438 -28.58 -5.13 -24.15
C PRO A 438 -27.48 -6.17 -24.37
N ASP A 439 -27.47 -6.87 -25.52
CA ASP A 439 -26.43 -7.86 -25.88
C ASP A 439 -25.05 -7.22 -26.14
N LEU A 440 -24.91 -5.89 -26.07
CA LEU A 440 -23.67 -5.15 -26.30
C LEU A 440 -23.08 -4.52 -25.02
N THR A 441 -23.74 -4.60 -23.86
CA THR A 441 -23.32 -3.84 -22.67
C THR A 441 -23.69 -4.53 -21.35
N LEU A 442 -23.15 -4.03 -20.25
CA LEU A 442 -23.38 -4.53 -18.89
C LEU A 442 -23.78 -3.39 -17.95
N GLY A 443 -24.77 -3.65 -17.08
CA GLY A 443 -25.16 -2.70 -16.03
C GLY A 443 -24.01 -2.43 -15.04
N THR A 444 -23.26 -3.46 -14.66
CA THR A 444 -21.96 -3.38 -13.99
C THR A 444 -21.08 -4.55 -14.48
N ILE A 445 -19.79 -4.33 -14.70
CA ILE A 445 -18.82 -5.39 -15.07
C ILE A 445 -18.53 -6.35 -13.90
N LYS A 446 -17.90 -7.50 -14.18
CA LYS A 446 -17.40 -8.40 -13.13
C LYS A 446 -16.38 -7.71 -12.22
N HIS A 447 -16.53 -7.87 -10.90
CA HIS A 447 -15.65 -7.32 -9.86
C HIS A 447 -15.78 -8.18 -8.59
N SER A 448 -14.81 -8.07 -7.68
CA SER A 448 -15.04 -8.32 -6.26
C SER A 448 -15.41 -6.99 -5.59
N ASP A 449 -16.04 -7.06 -4.43
CA ASP A 449 -16.31 -5.88 -3.62
C ASP A 449 -15.07 -5.54 -2.79
N PRO A 450 -14.45 -4.37 -2.98
CA PRO A 450 -13.31 -3.94 -2.18
C PRO A 450 -13.76 -3.20 -0.90
N SER A 451 -15.07 -3.15 -0.63
CA SER A 451 -15.64 -3.21 0.72
C SER A 451 -15.36 -4.60 1.32
N SER A 452 -16.07 -5.01 2.38
CA SER A 452 -15.99 -6.42 2.79
C SER A 452 -17.21 -7.00 3.50
N LEU A 453 -18.20 -6.17 3.82
CA LEU A 453 -19.57 -6.62 4.02
C LEU A 453 -20.46 -5.66 3.22
N THR A 454 -20.95 -6.12 2.07
CA THR A 454 -21.97 -5.39 1.32
C THR A 454 -23.32 -6.02 1.63
N ILE A 455 -24.29 -5.20 2.04
CA ILE A 455 -25.70 -5.61 2.15
C ILE A 455 -26.46 -4.93 1.02
N LEU A 456 -26.83 -5.71 0.02
CA LEU A 456 -27.43 -5.27 -1.23
C LEU A 456 -28.94 -5.51 -1.23
N LEU A 457 -29.69 -4.44 -1.46
CA LEU A 457 -31.12 -4.49 -1.76
C LEU A 457 -31.30 -4.62 -3.29
N GLN A 458 -31.69 -5.82 -3.73
CA GLN A 458 -31.89 -6.17 -5.15
C GLN A 458 -33.37 -6.03 -5.53
N ASP A 459 -33.64 -5.47 -6.71
CA ASP A 459 -35.01 -5.27 -7.22
C ASP A 459 -35.69 -6.58 -7.69
N ASN A 460 -36.97 -6.49 -8.07
CA ASN A 460 -37.74 -7.63 -8.58
C ASN A 460 -37.48 -7.94 -10.07
N ILE A 461 -36.54 -7.26 -10.73
CA ILE A 461 -36.13 -7.49 -12.14
C ILE A 461 -34.96 -8.50 -12.17
N GLY A 462 -34.00 -8.33 -11.26
CA GLY A 462 -32.84 -9.21 -11.11
C GLY A 462 -31.67 -8.86 -12.02
N GLY A 463 -31.00 -9.88 -12.57
CA GLY A 463 -29.79 -9.71 -13.39
C GLY A 463 -28.47 -9.70 -12.61
N LEU A 464 -28.50 -9.77 -11.27
CA LEU A 464 -27.30 -10.05 -10.47
C LEU A 464 -26.80 -11.47 -10.76
N GLN A 465 -25.49 -11.62 -10.95
CA GLN A 465 -24.80 -12.90 -11.09
C GLN A 465 -23.61 -12.96 -10.13
N VAL A 466 -23.34 -14.13 -9.58
CA VAL A 466 -22.15 -14.42 -8.75
C VAL A 466 -21.31 -15.49 -9.44
N LEU A 467 -19.97 -15.39 -9.33
CA LEU A 467 -19.06 -16.40 -9.86
C LEU A 467 -18.75 -17.42 -8.77
N HIS A 468 -19.25 -18.65 -8.92
CA HIS A 468 -19.06 -19.74 -7.97
C HIS A 468 -18.58 -20.98 -8.72
N GLN A 469 -17.45 -21.56 -8.27
CA GLN A 469 -16.81 -22.73 -8.90
C GLN A 469 -16.63 -22.56 -10.43
N ASP A 470 -16.08 -21.42 -10.85
CA ASP A 470 -15.90 -20.98 -12.26
C ASP A 470 -17.19 -20.83 -13.10
N HIS A 471 -18.37 -20.96 -12.50
CA HIS A 471 -19.66 -20.79 -13.17
C HIS A 471 -20.35 -19.48 -12.73
N TRP A 472 -20.92 -18.75 -13.69
CA TRP A 472 -21.80 -17.61 -13.39
C TRP A 472 -23.20 -18.10 -13.01
N VAL A 473 -23.57 -17.89 -11.74
CA VAL A 473 -24.85 -18.29 -11.17
C VAL A 473 -25.72 -17.05 -10.99
N ASN A 474 -26.94 -17.08 -11.53
CA ASN A 474 -27.91 -16.00 -11.34
C ASN A 474 -28.38 -15.95 -9.88
N VAL A 475 -28.55 -14.74 -9.33
CA VAL A 475 -29.20 -14.51 -8.04
C VAL A 475 -30.67 -14.14 -8.30
N PRO A 476 -31.62 -15.10 -8.27
CA PRO A 476 -33.03 -14.78 -8.49
C PRO A 476 -33.55 -13.91 -7.34
N PRO A 477 -34.24 -12.79 -7.62
CA PRO A 477 -34.70 -11.89 -6.58
C PRO A 477 -35.80 -12.53 -5.74
N VAL A 478 -35.67 -12.42 -4.41
CA VAL A 478 -36.69 -12.83 -3.45
C VAL A 478 -37.28 -11.59 -2.80
N HIS A 479 -38.60 -11.42 -2.90
CA HIS A 479 -39.30 -10.22 -2.47
C HIS A 479 -39.16 -9.99 -0.94
N GLY A 480 -38.55 -8.88 -0.55
CA GLY A 480 -38.24 -8.58 0.85
C GLY A 480 -37.05 -9.35 1.42
N ALA A 481 -36.18 -9.88 0.56
CA ALA A 481 -34.85 -10.36 0.93
C ALA A 481 -33.79 -9.26 0.73
N LEU A 482 -32.63 -9.46 1.36
CA LEU A 482 -31.40 -8.72 1.10
C LEU A 482 -30.28 -9.70 0.74
N VAL A 483 -29.40 -9.33 -0.17
CA VAL A 483 -28.20 -10.11 -0.51
C VAL A 483 -27.03 -9.64 0.35
N VAL A 484 -26.27 -10.57 0.91
CA VAL A 484 -25.02 -10.31 1.63
C VAL A 484 -23.85 -10.78 0.75
N ASN A 485 -22.79 -9.97 0.70
CA ASN A 485 -21.52 -10.29 0.07
C ASN A 485 -20.36 -10.09 1.06
N ILE A 486 -19.48 -11.10 1.13
CA ILE A 486 -18.23 -11.10 1.87
C ILE A 486 -17.11 -10.64 0.94
N GLY A 487 -16.84 -9.33 0.92
CA GLY A 487 -15.80 -8.73 0.08
C GLY A 487 -14.38 -8.82 0.67
N ASP A 488 -13.41 -8.32 -0.09
CA ASP A 488 -11.99 -8.70 -0.04
C ASP A 488 -11.34 -8.60 1.36
N LEU A 489 -11.58 -7.51 2.09
CA LEU A 489 -10.64 -7.02 3.12
C LEU A 489 -10.85 -7.61 4.53
N LEU A 490 -11.68 -8.66 4.67
CA LEU A 490 -11.52 -9.64 5.78
C LEU A 490 -11.17 -11.04 5.28
N GLN A 491 -11.38 -11.36 4.01
CA GLN A 491 -10.84 -12.59 3.40
C GLN A 491 -9.29 -12.58 3.44
N VAL A 492 -8.68 -11.41 3.61
CA VAL A 492 -7.27 -11.24 3.98
C VAL A 492 -6.99 -11.86 5.36
N GLU A 493 -6.48 -13.09 5.37
CA GLU A 493 -5.78 -13.65 6.52
C GLU A 493 -4.59 -12.75 6.93
N THR A 494 -4.32 -12.63 8.23
CA THR A 494 -3.43 -11.56 8.74
C THR A 494 -1.94 -11.88 8.58
N ILE A 495 -1.43 -11.61 7.37
CA ILE A 495 -0.13 -10.98 7.06
C ILE A 495 -0.37 -10.17 5.75
N VAL A 496 0.51 -9.21 5.42
CA VAL A 496 0.44 -8.38 4.18
C VAL A 496 -0.59 -7.22 4.18
N LEU A 497 -0.32 -6.13 4.92
CA LEU A 497 -0.87 -4.80 4.56
C LEU A 497 -0.05 -4.16 3.39
N PHE A 498 0.22 -4.97 2.36
CA PHE A 498 0.90 -4.61 1.11
C PHE A 498 0.13 -5.10 -0.13
N THR A 499 -0.99 -5.83 -0.01
CA THR A 499 -1.61 -6.56 -1.15
C THR A 499 -2.24 -5.66 -2.23
N TYR A 500 -2.23 -4.34 -2.05
CA TYR A 500 -2.52 -3.39 -3.13
C TYR A 500 -1.31 -3.08 -4.05
N PHE A 501 -0.10 -3.56 -3.71
CA PHE A 501 1.10 -3.38 -4.54
C PHE A 501 1.27 -4.45 -5.64
N PHE A 502 0.74 -5.66 -5.46
CA PHE A 502 1.04 -6.79 -6.37
C PHE A 502 0.23 -6.79 -7.68
N PHE A 503 -0.97 -6.20 -7.72
CA PHE A 503 -1.82 -6.19 -8.92
C PHE A 503 -1.42 -5.16 -9.98
N ARG A 504 -0.31 -4.44 -9.83
CA ARG A 504 0.19 -3.49 -10.85
C ARG A 504 1.22 -4.08 -11.82
N ASN A 505 1.47 -5.39 -11.78
CA ASN A 505 2.13 -6.10 -12.86
C ASN A 505 1.24 -6.11 -14.12
N LYS A 506 1.31 -5.02 -14.90
CA LYS A 506 0.92 -5.07 -16.31
C LYS A 506 1.83 -6.06 -17.00
N LEU A 507 1.26 -7.16 -17.50
CA LEU A 507 1.92 -7.98 -18.51
C LEU A 507 2.28 -7.06 -19.68
N VAL A 508 3.58 -6.92 -19.95
CA VAL A 508 4.06 -6.18 -21.13
C VAL A 508 3.64 -6.98 -22.36
N PRO A 509 2.93 -6.38 -23.35
CA PRO A 509 2.50 -7.11 -24.53
C PRO A 509 3.70 -7.48 -25.43
N GLY A 510 4.35 -8.60 -25.12
CA GLY A 510 5.55 -9.07 -25.82
C GLY A 510 6.28 -10.27 -25.22
N ASP A 511 5.81 -10.88 -24.13
CA ASP A 511 6.50 -12.04 -23.55
C ASP A 511 6.37 -13.32 -24.40
N GLU A 512 7.53 -13.84 -24.81
CA GLU A 512 7.67 -15.21 -25.28
C GLU A 512 7.37 -16.20 -24.13
N LEU A 513 6.79 -17.36 -24.48
CA LEU A 513 6.30 -18.36 -23.53
C LEU A 513 7.41 -18.88 -22.59
N GLY A 514 7.49 -18.34 -21.36
CA GLY A 514 8.27 -18.94 -20.27
C GLY A 514 9.06 -17.98 -19.35
N TYR A 515 8.99 -16.66 -19.52
CA TYR A 515 9.66 -15.71 -18.63
C TYR A 515 8.85 -15.39 -17.35
N ASP A 516 9.54 -15.35 -16.20
CA ASP A 516 8.98 -14.91 -14.92
C ASP A 516 9.90 -13.84 -14.28
N ARG A 517 9.50 -12.56 -14.42
CA ARG A 517 10.20 -11.43 -13.79
C ARG A 517 10.20 -11.54 -12.27
N ALA A 518 9.10 -11.98 -11.66
CA ALA A 518 8.96 -12.00 -10.21
C ALA A 518 9.93 -13.02 -9.59
N LYS A 519 10.11 -14.17 -10.26
CA LYS A 519 11.13 -15.15 -9.89
C LYS A 519 12.55 -14.61 -10.03
N GLU A 520 12.97 -14.10 -11.20
CA GLU A 520 14.34 -13.57 -11.37
C GLU A 520 14.66 -12.45 -10.36
N VAL A 521 13.69 -11.54 -10.13
CA VAL A 521 13.82 -10.44 -9.17
C VAL A 521 13.92 -10.95 -7.73
N LYS A 522 13.15 -11.96 -7.35
CA LYS A 522 13.23 -12.58 -6.03
C LYS A 522 14.56 -13.31 -5.83
N GLU A 523 14.99 -14.11 -6.80
CA GLU A 523 16.27 -14.82 -6.74
C GLU A 523 17.45 -13.83 -6.60
N PHE A 524 17.41 -12.70 -7.30
CA PHE A 524 18.37 -11.61 -7.12
C PHE A 524 18.29 -10.95 -5.73
N ASP A 525 17.10 -10.59 -5.25
CA ASP A 525 16.92 -9.89 -3.97
C ASP A 525 17.29 -10.78 -2.76
N ASP A 526 17.02 -12.09 -2.85
CA ASP A 526 17.37 -13.08 -1.82
C ASP A 526 18.88 -13.20 -1.61
N THR A 527 19.71 -12.98 -2.65
CA THR A 527 21.19 -12.93 -2.51
C THR A 527 21.62 -11.81 -1.58
N LYS A 528 20.91 -10.67 -1.58
CA LYS A 528 21.29 -9.42 -0.87
C LYS A 528 22.66 -8.87 -1.27
N ALA A 529 23.30 -9.45 -2.29
CA ALA A 529 24.65 -9.11 -2.76
C ALA A 529 24.66 -7.88 -3.67
N GLY A 530 23.56 -7.66 -4.41
CA GLY A 530 23.37 -6.53 -5.33
C GLY A 530 23.95 -6.77 -6.73
N VAL A 531 23.93 -5.72 -7.55
CA VAL A 531 24.51 -5.71 -8.91
C VAL A 531 26.03 -5.96 -8.86
N LYS A 532 26.72 -5.54 -7.79
CA LYS A 532 28.11 -5.91 -7.52
C LYS A 532 28.27 -7.42 -7.34
N GLY A 533 27.37 -8.09 -6.63
CA GLY A 533 27.33 -9.55 -6.52
C GLY A 533 27.17 -10.24 -7.88
N LEU A 534 26.33 -9.71 -8.77
CA LEU A 534 26.23 -10.21 -10.15
C LEU A 534 27.57 -10.10 -10.89
N VAL A 535 28.26 -8.96 -10.79
CA VAL A 535 29.57 -8.76 -11.42
C VAL A 535 30.65 -9.66 -10.80
N ASP A 536 30.66 -9.83 -9.48
CA ASP A 536 31.58 -10.71 -8.77
C ASP A 536 31.35 -12.19 -9.08
N SER A 537 30.11 -12.60 -9.40
CA SER A 537 29.80 -13.95 -9.93
C SER A 537 30.25 -14.18 -11.38
N GLY A 538 30.81 -13.16 -12.04
CA GLY A 538 31.33 -13.25 -13.41
C GLY A 538 30.27 -13.11 -14.51
N VAL A 539 29.19 -12.37 -14.26
CA VAL A 539 28.09 -12.23 -15.22
C VAL A 539 28.56 -11.57 -16.53
N THR A 540 28.22 -12.19 -17.66
CA THR A 540 28.65 -11.76 -19.02
C THR A 540 27.54 -11.08 -19.82
N LYS A 541 26.32 -11.03 -19.27
CA LYS A 541 25.13 -10.39 -19.84
C LYS A 541 24.31 -9.70 -18.76
N VAL A 542 23.50 -8.72 -19.14
CA VAL A 542 22.57 -8.07 -18.20
C VAL A 542 21.31 -8.94 -18.03
N PRO A 543 20.93 -9.35 -16.79
CA PRO A 543 19.68 -10.07 -16.54
C PRO A 543 18.43 -9.35 -17.05
N ARG A 544 17.38 -10.07 -17.44
CA ARG A 544 16.23 -9.49 -18.17
C ARG A 544 15.53 -8.38 -17.39
N PHE A 545 15.42 -8.50 -16.07
CA PHE A 545 14.80 -7.48 -15.21
C PHE A 545 15.63 -6.18 -15.04
N LEU A 546 16.87 -6.14 -15.55
CA LEU A 546 17.76 -4.97 -15.60
C LEU A 546 17.86 -4.37 -17.02
N ILE A 547 17.29 -5.02 -18.05
CA ILE A 547 17.25 -4.52 -19.43
C ILE A 547 16.11 -3.50 -19.56
N HIS A 548 16.44 -2.30 -20.03
CA HIS A 548 15.50 -1.19 -20.19
C HIS A 548 14.89 -1.18 -21.59
N PRO A 549 13.64 -0.68 -21.75
CA PRO A 549 13.01 -0.55 -23.07
C PRO A 549 13.75 0.50 -23.93
N PRO A 550 13.80 0.34 -25.27
CA PRO A 550 14.55 1.22 -26.18
C PRO A 550 14.24 2.71 -26.05
N GLU A 551 13.00 3.05 -25.69
CA GLU A 551 12.51 4.42 -25.53
C GLU A 551 13.13 5.14 -24.31
N SER A 552 13.60 4.39 -23.30
CA SER A 552 14.27 4.92 -22.11
C SER A 552 15.78 5.09 -22.31
N LEU A 553 16.37 4.38 -23.28
CA LEU A 553 17.81 4.34 -23.53
C LEU A 553 18.29 5.54 -24.36
N PRO A 554 19.60 5.85 -24.40
CA PRO A 554 20.14 6.91 -25.25
C PRO A 554 20.02 6.53 -26.73
N ASN A 555 19.25 7.28 -27.53
CA ASN A 555 19.15 7.07 -28.97
C ASN A 555 20.31 7.75 -29.72
N PRO A 556 21.26 7.01 -30.35
CA PRO A 556 22.42 7.60 -31.02
C PRO A 556 22.09 8.38 -32.30
N MET A 557 20.86 8.27 -32.83
CA MET A 557 20.40 9.02 -34.00
C MET A 557 19.72 10.34 -33.66
N LEU A 558 19.47 10.62 -32.37
CA LEU A 558 18.82 11.84 -31.87
C LEU A 558 19.78 12.75 -31.07
N SER A 559 21.09 12.60 -31.22
CA SER A 559 22.09 13.53 -30.69
C SER A 559 22.53 14.53 -31.77
N PRO A 560 21.87 15.70 -31.92
CA PRO A 560 22.52 16.85 -32.53
C PRO A 560 23.72 17.28 -31.67
N ALA A 561 24.58 18.14 -32.20
CA ALA A 561 25.80 18.55 -31.50
C ALA A 561 25.49 19.33 -30.22
N THR A 562 25.55 18.66 -29.07
CA THR A 562 25.40 19.22 -27.72
C THR A 562 26.52 20.21 -27.33
N ALA A 563 27.50 20.42 -28.21
CA ALA A 563 28.69 21.27 -28.05
C ALA A 563 28.43 22.77 -27.78
N HIS A 564 27.17 23.20 -27.66
CA HIS A 564 26.76 24.56 -27.28
C HIS A 564 26.11 24.62 -25.89
N PHE A 565 25.82 23.48 -25.25
CA PHE A 565 25.23 23.40 -23.93
C PHE A 565 26.28 22.98 -22.90
N GLN A 566 26.45 23.80 -21.86
CA GLN A 566 27.34 23.53 -20.74
C GLN A 566 26.62 23.89 -19.43
N VAL A 567 26.54 22.92 -18.51
CA VAL A 567 25.98 23.15 -17.17
C VAL A 567 26.76 24.28 -16.47
N PRO A 568 26.10 25.29 -15.90
CA PRO A 568 26.77 26.43 -15.26
C PRO A 568 27.76 25.98 -14.17
N VAL A 569 28.90 26.65 -14.09
CA VAL A 569 29.88 26.47 -13.01
C VAL A 569 29.97 27.76 -12.20
N ILE A 570 29.73 27.67 -10.89
CA ILE A 570 29.64 28.80 -9.96
C ILE A 570 30.78 28.71 -8.96
N ASP A 571 31.59 29.77 -8.89
CA ASP A 571 32.72 29.85 -7.95
C ASP A 571 32.29 30.55 -6.65
N LEU A 572 32.18 29.78 -5.57
CA LEU A 572 31.78 30.28 -4.25
C LEU A 572 32.92 30.97 -3.48
N GLN A 573 34.12 31.10 -4.05
CA GLN A 573 35.22 31.82 -3.41
C GLN A 573 34.80 33.26 -3.07
N GLY A 574 34.89 33.59 -1.78
CA GLY A 574 34.58 34.92 -1.26
C GLY A 574 33.10 35.26 -1.14
N PHE A 575 32.18 34.29 -1.08
CA PHE A 575 30.73 34.54 -0.94
C PHE A 575 30.32 35.36 0.31
N GLU A 576 31.19 35.48 1.31
CA GLU A 576 31.01 36.35 2.49
C GLU A 576 31.24 37.84 2.18
N GLN A 577 31.87 38.18 1.05
CA GLN A 577 32.19 39.56 0.68
C GLN A 577 31.02 40.16 -0.10
N SER A 578 30.43 41.25 0.40
CA SER A 578 29.14 41.81 -0.09
C SER A 578 29.03 41.94 -1.62
N CYS A 579 30.05 42.46 -2.30
CA CYS A 579 30.05 42.60 -3.76
C CYS A 579 30.06 41.25 -4.47
N ARG A 580 30.91 40.32 -4.00
CA ARG A 580 31.05 38.97 -4.56
C ARG A 580 29.81 38.10 -4.28
N ARG A 581 29.17 38.29 -3.12
CA ARG A 581 27.90 37.64 -2.75
C ARG A 581 26.80 37.96 -3.76
N MET A 582 26.64 39.23 -4.13
CA MET A 582 25.63 39.65 -5.13
C MET A 582 25.86 38.99 -6.50
N GLU A 583 27.13 38.86 -6.95
CA GLU A 583 27.46 38.14 -8.19
C GLU A 583 27.09 36.65 -8.12
N ILE A 584 27.44 35.99 -7.02
CA ILE A 584 27.16 34.57 -6.78
C ILE A 584 25.64 34.32 -6.69
N VAL A 585 24.92 35.18 -5.98
CA VAL A 585 23.45 35.14 -5.85
C VAL A 585 22.77 35.26 -7.21
N ASP A 586 23.21 36.18 -8.08
CA ASP A 586 22.66 36.31 -9.44
C ASP A 586 23.02 35.11 -10.34
N GLN A 587 24.20 34.51 -10.17
CA GLN A 587 24.58 33.27 -10.86
C GLN A 587 23.72 32.08 -10.42
N ILE A 588 23.54 31.87 -9.11
CA ILE A 588 22.70 30.82 -8.53
C ILE A 588 21.25 31.01 -8.97
N ARG A 589 20.74 32.25 -8.94
CA ARG A 589 19.40 32.60 -9.42
C ARG A 589 19.22 32.19 -10.88
N LYS A 590 20.10 32.63 -11.78
CA LYS A 590 20.04 32.31 -13.21
C LYS A 590 20.12 30.81 -13.47
N ALA A 591 21.00 30.08 -12.79
CA ALA A 591 21.11 28.63 -12.92
C ALA A 591 19.82 27.93 -12.47
N SER A 592 19.29 28.27 -11.29
CA SER A 592 18.06 27.68 -10.75
C SER A 592 16.80 28.01 -11.57
N GLU A 593 16.73 29.19 -12.18
CA GLU A 593 15.62 29.64 -13.05
C GLU A 593 15.63 28.98 -14.44
N THR A 594 16.82 28.68 -15.01
CA THR A 594 16.98 28.28 -16.42
C THR A 594 17.48 26.86 -16.64
N TRP A 595 18.34 26.34 -15.76
CA TRP A 595 18.92 25.00 -15.84
C TRP A 595 18.39 24.03 -14.78
N GLY A 596 17.99 24.53 -13.61
CA GLY A 596 17.70 23.69 -12.44
C GLY A 596 18.93 22.99 -11.84
N PHE A 597 20.09 23.10 -12.51
CA PHE A 597 21.34 22.41 -12.23
C PHE A 597 22.52 23.39 -12.35
N PHE A 598 23.53 23.22 -11.51
CA PHE A 598 24.85 23.85 -11.66
C PHE A 598 25.95 23.01 -10.98
N GLN A 599 27.20 23.24 -11.33
CA GLN A 599 28.35 22.79 -10.53
C GLN A 599 28.81 23.96 -9.66
N MET A 600 29.21 23.69 -8.42
CA MET A 600 29.88 24.65 -7.55
C MET A 600 31.34 24.25 -7.31
N ILE A 601 32.22 25.25 -7.29
CA ILE A 601 33.64 25.12 -6.92
C ILE A 601 33.99 26.07 -5.77
N ASN A 602 35.09 25.82 -5.06
CA ASN A 602 35.54 26.59 -3.89
C ASN A 602 34.47 26.72 -2.77
N HIS A 603 33.58 25.73 -2.67
CA HIS A 603 32.42 25.66 -1.75
C HIS A 603 32.78 25.35 -0.28
N GLY A 604 34.06 25.42 0.10
CA GLY A 604 34.52 25.28 1.49
C GLY A 604 34.58 23.84 2.04
N VAL A 605 34.03 22.84 1.34
CA VAL A 605 34.25 21.42 1.68
C VAL A 605 35.66 21.01 1.26
N PRO A 606 36.50 20.43 2.14
CA PRO A 606 37.85 19.99 1.77
C PRO A 606 37.80 18.85 0.74
N VAL A 607 38.60 18.98 -0.32
CA VAL A 607 38.76 17.93 -1.34
C VAL A 607 39.19 16.60 -0.71
N SER A 608 40.06 16.63 0.30
CA SER A 608 40.48 15.45 1.06
C SER A 608 39.37 14.78 1.89
N ALA A 609 38.23 15.45 2.15
CA ALA A 609 37.04 14.82 2.73
C ALA A 609 36.16 14.18 1.64
N MET A 610 36.13 14.78 0.44
CA MET A 610 35.45 14.24 -0.74
C MET A 610 36.15 12.97 -1.25
N ASP A 611 37.48 12.98 -1.35
CA ASP A 611 38.28 11.82 -1.77
C ASP A 611 38.10 10.63 -0.82
N LYS A 612 38.22 10.86 0.50
CA LYS A 612 37.93 9.88 1.56
C LYS A 612 36.49 9.34 1.53
N MET A 613 35.54 10.12 1.01
CA MET A 613 34.15 9.70 0.87
C MET A 613 33.98 8.72 -0.31
N PHE A 614 34.68 8.93 -1.43
CA PHE A 614 34.76 7.91 -2.49
C PHE A 614 35.44 6.63 -1.99
N GLU A 615 36.59 6.76 -1.33
CA GLU A 615 37.33 5.62 -0.76
C GLU A 615 36.46 4.79 0.19
N ALA A 616 35.73 5.45 1.10
CA ALA A 616 34.83 4.81 2.05
C ALA A 616 33.64 4.10 1.39
N VAL A 617 33.03 4.71 0.36
CA VAL A 617 31.92 4.09 -0.38
C VAL A 617 32.41 2.92 -1.23
N GLN A 618 33.63 2.99 -1.77
CA GLN A 618 34.27 1.85 -2.43
C GLN A 618 34.54 0.73 -1.43
N GLN A 619 35.22 1.02 -0.32
CA GLN A 619 35.51 0.05 0.74
C GLN A 619 34.24 -0.57 1.34
N PHE A 620 33.11 0.13 1.33
CA PHE A 620 31.82 -0.47 1.68
C PHE A 620 31.37 -1.54 0.68
N HIS A 621 31.35 -1.24 -0.63
CA HIS A 621 30.81 -2.15 -1.65
C HIS A 621 31.79 -3.27 -2.05
N GLU A 622 33.09 -3.06 -1.91
CA GLU A 622 34.15 -4.06 -2.15
C GLU A 622 34.41 -5.01 -0.96
N GLN A 623 33.69 -4.85 0.16
CA GLN A 623 33.77 -5.81 1.28
C GLN A 623 33.18 -7.18 0.90
N PRO A 624 33.57 -8.26 1.63
CA PRO A 624 32.90 -9.55 1.58
C PRO A 624 31.39 -9.42 1.79
N GLU A 625 30.63 -10.32 1.18
CA GLU A 625 29.16 -10.30 1.23
C GLU A 625 28.63 -10.41 2.66
N GLU A 626 29.32 -11.19 3.49
CA GLU A 626 29.03 -11.44 4.89
C GLU A 626 29.10 -10.17 5.76
N GLU A 627 29.85 -9.15 5.35
CA GLU A 627 29.87 -7.84 6.01
C GLU A 627 28.80 -6.88 5.46
N LYS A 628 28.52 -6.93 4.15
CA LYS A 628 27.50 -6.09 3.49
C LYS A 628 26.07 -6.49 3.84
N ILE A 629 25.79 -7.80 3.91
CA ILE A 629 24.47 -8.38 4.18
C ILE A 629 23.89 -7.92 5.53
N LYS A 630 24.75 -7.63 6.52
CA LYS A 630 24.37 -7.08 7.84
C LYS A 630 23.63 -5.74 7.75
N TRP A 631 23.81 -5.02 6.65
CA TRP A 631 23.20 -3.73 6.38
C TRP A 631 22.03 -3.82 5.39
N TYR A 632 21.78 -4.99 4.79
CA TYR A 632 20.78 -5.11 3.73
C TYR A 632 19.36 -4.92 4.27
N SER A 633 18.64 -3.91 3.78
CA SER A 633 17.24 -3.71 4.18
C SER A 633 16.43 -2.92 3.17
N ARG A 634 15.21 -3.38 2.92
CA ARG A 634 14.16 -2.65 2.19
C ARG A 634 13.26 -1.81 3.10
N ASP A 635 13.44 -1.85 4.43
CA ASP A 635 12.64 -1.03 5.34
C ASP A 635 13.03 0.45 5.23
N LEU A 636 12.05 1.28 4.85
CA LEU A 636 12.19 2.73 4.79
C LEU A 636 12.54 3.36 6.15
N LYS A 637 12.17 2.73 7.27
CA LYS A 637 12.42 3.26 8.63
C LYS A 637 13.86 3.06 9.10
N GLN A 638 14.58 2.05 8.59
CA GLN A 638 15.98 1.80 8.96
C GLN A 638 16.86 3.02 8.62
N PRO A 639 17.56 3.61 9.61
CA PRO A 639 18.29 4.87 9.43
C PRO A 639 19.62 4.69 8.67
N VAL A 640 20.14 3.47 8.64
CA VAL A 640 21.28 3.06 7.81
C VAL A 640 20.90 1.76 7.12
N LYS A 641 21.03 1.71 5.79
CA LYS A 641 20.72 0.50 5.00
C LYS A 641 21.49 0.46 3.68
N TYR A 642 21.90 -0.75 3.32
CA TYR A 642 22.35 -1.15 2.00
C TYR A 642 21.17 -1.77 1.24
N TYR A 643 21.08 -1.56 -0.07
CA TYR A 643 20.06 -2.16 -0.93
C TYR A 643 20.45 -2.05 -2.41
N SER A 644 19.84 -2.90 -3.25
CA SER A 644 19.81 -2.70 -4.69
C SER A 644 18.41 -2.26 -5.13
N ASN A 645 18.30 -1.05 -5.69
CA ASN A 645 17.07 -0.39 -6.17
C ASN A 645 15.87 -0.37 -5.20
N MET A 646 15.49 0.80 -4.67
CA MET A 646 14.31 0.93 -3.79
C MET A 646 13.00 0.46 -4.46
N ASP A 647 12.91 0.63 -5.78
CA ASP A 647 11.78 0.33 -6.65
C ASP A 647 11.92 -0.98 -7.43
N LEU A 648 12.84 -1.87 -7.05
CA LEU A 648 13.08 -3.18 -7.71
C LEU A 648 11.78 -3.97 -8.01
N LEU A 649 10.87 -3.99 -7.03
CA LEU A 649 9.63 -4.77 -7.07
C LEU A 649 8.51 -4.15 -7.92
N VAL A 650 8.64 -2.87 -8.31
CA VAL A 650 7.56 -2.10 -8.99
C VAL A 650 7.97 -1.40 -10.29
N SER A 651 9.27 -1.24 -10.53
CA SER A 651 9.82 -0.81 -11.83
C SER A 651 9.62 -1.89 -12.90
N ASN A 652 9.53 -1.51 -14.18
CA ASN A 652 9.55 -2.49 -15.26
C ASN A 652 10.98 -3.04 -15.42
N ALA A 653 11.97 -2.16 -15.41
CA ALA A 653 13.40 -2.47 -15.38
C ALA A 653 14.09 -1.78 -14.19
N ALA A 654 14.86 -2.52 -13.41
CA ALA A 654 15.66 -1.96 -12.32
C ALA A 654 17.00 -1.42 -12.84
N SER A 655 17.60 -0.46 -12.14
CA SER A 655 18.84 0.20 -12.60
C SER A 655 20.11 -0.54 -12.18
N TRP A 656 21.16 -0.43 -12.99
CA TRP A 656 22.49 -1.03 -12.77
C TRP A 656 23.29 -0.27 -11.70
N ARG A 657 22.84 -0.33 -10.45
CA ARG A 657 23.49 0.26 -9.27
C ARG A 657 23.14 -0.49 -7.99
N ASP A 658 24.03 -0.37 -7.01
CA ASP A 658 23.74 -0.63 -5.60
C ASP A 658 23.85 0.68 -4.80
N SER A 659 23.38 0.69 -3.55
CA SER A 659 23.32 1.90 -2.73
C SER A 659 23.38 1.63 -1.24
N ILE A 660 24.12 2.47 -0.52
CA ILE A 660 23.99 2.62 0.94
C ILE A 660 23.45 4.01 1.28
N SER A 661 22.45 4.10 2.15
CA SER A 661 21.86 5.36 2.60
C SER A 661 22.00 5.58 4.11
N PHE A 662 22.19 6.83 4.50
CA PHE A 662 22.29 7.32 5.88
C PHE A 662 21.28 8.45 6.09
N ASP A 663 20.31 8.26 6.97
CA ASP A 663 19.16 9.15 7.17
C ASP A 663 19.30 9.96 8.47
N PHE A 664 19.55 11.26 8.32
CA PHE A 664 19.78 12.18 9.45
C PHE A 664 18.52 12.96 9.86
N LYS A 665 17.30 12.52 9.46
CA LYS A 665 16.04 13.23 9.75
C LYS A 665 15.73 13.50 11.22
N TYR A 666 16.37 12.79 12.14
CA TYR A 666 16.26 12.97 13.59
C TYR A 666 17.55 13.51 14.24
N GLY A 667 18.49 14.02 13.46
CA GLY A 667 19.77 14.56 13.90
C GLY A 667 20.97 13.64 13.61
N PRO A 668 22.12 13.84 14.28
CA PRO A 668 23.31 12.99 14.09
C PRO A 668 23.00 11.52 14.39
N LEU A 669 23.35 10.64 13.45
CA LEU A 669 23.38 9.20 13.70
C LEU A 669 24.43 8.87 14.77
N ASN A 670 24.14 7.90 15.65
CA ASN A 670 25.16 7.34 16.54
C ASN A 670 26.27 6.74 15.66
N LEU A 671 27.53 7.14 15.90
CA LEU A 671 28.68 6.62 15.15
C LEU A 671 28.79 5.10 15.25
N GLU A 672 28.32 4.50 16.36
CA GLU A 672 28.32 3.04 16.55
C GLU A 672 27.39 2.30 15.57
N VAL A 673 26.33 2.96 15.07
CA VAL A 673 25.40 2.37 14.06
C VAL A 673 25.81 2.66 12.61
N LEU A 674 27.03 3.17 12.38
CA LEU A 674 27.60 3.31 11.03
C LEU A 674 28.56 2.15 10.70
N PRO A 675 28.60 1.62 9.45
CA PRO A 675 29.54 0.59 9.04
C PRO A 675 30.98 1.02 9.24
N LEU A 676 31.81 0.18 9.84
CA LEU A 676 33.20 0.51 10.22
C LEU A 676 34.03 1.08 9.06
N ALA A 677 33.89 0.52 7.86
CA ALA A 677 34.61 0.95 6.66
C ALA A 677 34.27 2.36 6.14
N CYS A 678 33.17 2.96 6.59
CA CYS A 678 32.74 4.30 6.13
C CYS A 678 32.43 5.30 7.26
N ARG A 679 32.34 4.82 8.52
CA ARG A 679 31.97 5.57 9.72
C ARG A 679 32.65 6.93 9.85
N GLU A 680 33.97 6.97 9.71
CA GLU A 680 34.74 8.21 9.89
C GLU A 680 34.51 9.18 8.72
N SER A 681 34.68 8.72 7.47
CA SER A 681 34.49 9.56 6.27
C SER A 681 33.07 10.12 6.16
N VAL A 682 32.04 9.30 6.44
CA VAL A 682 30.63 9.74 6.47
C VAL A 682 30.42 10.81 7.54
N SER A 683 30.96 10.61 8.75
CA SER A 683 30.87 11.58 9.84
C SER A 683 31.59 12.89 9.52
N ASP A 684 32.76 12.83 8.89
CA ASP A 684 33.57 14.00 8.54
C ASP A 684 32.94 14.82 7.40
N TYR A 685 32.56 14.14 6.33
CA TYR A 685 31.87 14.74 5.18
C TYR A 685 30.53 15.36 5.60
N TRP A 686 29.75 14.69 6.45
CA TRP A 686 28.46 15.21 6.94
C TRP A 686 28.59 16.56 7.68
N LYS A 687 29.62 16.76 8.51
CA LYS A 687 29.87 18.06 9.18
C LYS A 687 30.07 19.19 8.17
N HIS A 688 30.86 18.93 7.12
CA HIS A 688 31.10 19.93 6.08
C HIS A 688 29.84 20.22 5.25
N MET A 689 29.04 19.19 4.95
CA MET A 689 27.76 19.36 4.24
C MET A 689 26.71 20.11 5.07
N ILE A 690 26.70 20.00 6.41
CA ILE A 690 25.85 20.82 7.28
C ILE A 690 26.16 22.31 7.09
N GLU A 691 27.43 22.70 7.19
CA GLU A 691 27.83 24.11 7.06
C GLU A 691 27.56 24.65 5.65
N LEU A 692 27.88 23.87 4.61
CA LEU A 692 27.53 24.20 3.23
C LEU A 692 26.00 24.33 3.04
N SER A 693 25.19 23.49 3.69
CA SER A 693 23.74 23.60 3.61
C SER A 693 23.22 24.95 4.14
N LYS A 694 23.88 25.55 5.15
CA LYS A 694 23.51 26.87 5.68
C LYS A 694 23.77 27.95 4.63
N ALA A 695 24.98 27.99 4.08
CA ALA A 695 25.34 28.92 3.01
C ALA A 695 24.42 28.78 1.78
N LEU A 696 24.04 27.56 1.39
CA LEU A 696 23.10 27.33 0.29
C LEU A 696 21.68 27.80 0.64
N LYS A 697 21.17 27.55 1.86
CA LYS A 697 19.87 28.06 2.33
C LYS A 697 19.83 29.60 2.27
N GLU A 698 20.92 30.26 2.63
CA GLU A 698 21.05 31.72 2.53
C GLU A 698 21.09 32.23 1.08
N LEU A 699 22.04 31.73 0.28
CA LEU A 699 22.24 32.18 -1.10
C LEU A 699 21.03 31.90 -2.00
N LEU A 700 20.29 30.80 -1.76
CA LEU A 700 19.03 30.51 -2.44
C LEU A 700 17.89 31.44 -1.99
N SER A 701 17.85 31.86 -0.72
CA SER A 701 16.85 32.83 -0.25
C SER A 701 17.07 34.20 -0.88
N GLU A 702 18.32 34.65 -0.95
CA GLU A 702 18.71 35.90 -1.62
C GLU A 702 18.50 35.82 -3.14
N ALA A 703 18.80 34.68 -3.78
CA ALA A 703 18.54 34.44 -5.20
C ALA A 703 17.03 34.47 -5.54
N LEU A 704 16.20 34.04 -4.60
CA LEU A 704 14.75 34.17 -4.68
C LEU A 704 14.23 35.60 -4.46
N GLY A 705 15.06 36.51 -3.95
CA GLY A 705 14.66 37.89 -3.61
C GLY A 705 13.98 38.02 -2.24
N LEU A 706 14.21 37.06 -1.33
CA LEU A 706 13.67 37.00 0.02
C LEU A 706 14.73 37.42 1.06
N SER A 707 14.38 37.42 2.35
CA SER A 707 15.37 37.61 3.41
C SER A 707 16.34 36.42 3.45
N THR A 708 17.61 36.69 3.79
CA THR A 708 18.70 35.69 3.87
C THR A 708 18.33 34.43 4.68
N ASP A 709 17.47 34.55 5.69
CA ASP A 709 17.04 33.47 6.57
C ASP A 709 15.76 32.74 6.13
N TYR A 710 15.08 33.18 5.06
CA TYR A 710 13.72 32.76 4.73
C TYR A 710 13.57 31.25 4.56
N LEU A 711 14.39 30.62 3.69
CA LEU A 711 14.29 29.18 3.40
C LEU A 711 14.61 28.31 4.64
N ALA A 712 15.40 28.83 5.59
CA ALA A 712 15.65 28.19 6.88
C ALA A 712 14.43 28.32 7.83
N ASN A 713 13.82 29.50 7.91
CA ASN A 713 12.66 29.79 8.77
C ASN A 713 11.39 29.02 8.37
N ILE A 714 11.18 28.79 7.06
CA ILE A 714 10.10 27.91 6.58
C ILE A 714 10.43 26.41 6.71
N GLU A 715 11.66 26.08 7.13
CA GLU A 715 12.17 24.72 7.30
C GLU A 715 12.09 23.84 6.04
N CYS A 716 12.28 24.44 4.85
CA CYS A 716 12.16 23.71 3.57
C CYS A 716 13.36 22.78 3.26
N MET A 717 14.45 22.91 4.01
CA MET A 717 15.68 22.10 3.90
C MET A 717 16.18 21.79 5.32
N LYS A 718 15.41 21.00 6.06
CA LYS A 718 15.55 20.78 7.51
C LYS A 718 16.21 19.45 7.88
N SER A 719 16.13 18.46 7.00
CA SER A 719 16.61 17.09 7.23
C SER A 719 17.38 16.57 6.03
N GLU A 720 18.55 15.99 6.29
CA GLU A 720 19.46 15.46 5.29
C GLU A 720 19.33 13.94 5.13
N LEU A 721 19.15 13.45 3.90
CA LEU A 721 19.33 12.05 3.53
C LEU A 721 20.58 11.93 2.65
N PHE A 722 21.56 11.13 3.07
CA PHE A 722 22.70 10.78 2.24
C PHE A 722 22.41 9.45 1.53
N VAL A 723 22.64 9.38 0.22
CA VAL A 723 22.63 8.11 -0.52
C VAL A 723 23.89 8.02 -1.37
N CYS A 724 24.65 6.96 -1.14
CA CYS A 724 25.92 6.69 -1.78
C CYS A 724 25.72 5.55 -2.78
N HIS A 725 25.70 5.90 -4.05
CA HIS A 725 25.50 4.97 -5.15
C HIS A 725 26.84 4.41 -5.64
N TYR A 726 26.86 3.12 -5.91
CA TYR A 726 27.99 2.40 -6.48
C TYR A 726 27.51 1.69 -7.76
N TYR A 727 28.21 1.92 -8.87
CA TYR A 727 27.84 1.46 -10.20
C TYR A 727 28.98 0.59 -10.74
N PRO A 728 28.91 -0.75 -10.63
CA PRO A 728 29.97 -1.62 -11.13
C PRO A 728 30.03 -1.60 -12.67
N ALA A 729 31.17 -2.02 -13.24
CA ALA A 729 31.32 -2.11 -14.68
C ALA A 729 30.25 -3.04 -15.30
N CYS A 730 29.56 -2.56 -16.34
CA CYS A 730 28.47 -3.26 -17.00
C CYS A 730 28.96 -3.99 -18.27
N PRO A 731 28.57 -5.26 -18.51
CA PRO A 731 28.93 -5.97 -19.74
C PRO A 731 28.15 -5.46 -20.97
N GLU A 732 26.90 -5.03 -20.78
CA GLU A 732 26.00 -4.56 -21.85
C GLU A 732 25.33 -3.22 -21.44
N PRO A 733 26.09 -2.13 -21.22
CA PRO A 733 25.54 -0.84 -20.76
C PRO A 733 24.58 -0.21 -21.77
N ASP A 734 24.70 -0.57 -23.04
CA ASP A 734 23.80 -0.13 -24.11
C ASP A 734 22.37 -0.68 -23.94
N LEU A 735 22.14 -1.59 -22.98
CA LEU A 735 20.85 -2.17 -22.60
C LEU A 735 20.29 -1.69 -21.25
N THR A 736 21.05 -0.89 -20.47
CA THR A 736 20.66 -0.54 -19.09
C THR A 736 21.15 0.84 -18.64
N LEU A 737 20.62 1.35 -17.54
CA LEU A 737 20.99 2.65 -16.97
C LEU A 737 21.41 2.47 -15.51
N GLY A 738 22.37 3.27 -15.06
CA GLY A 738 22.72 3.36 -13.64
C GLY A 738 21.60 3.99 -12.81
N THR A 739 20.89 4.95 -13.38
CA THR A 739 19.61 5.49 -12.86
C THR A 739 18.78 6.00 -14.03
N ILE A 740 17.49 5.68 -14.09
CA ILE A 740 16.59 6.14 -15.16
C ILE A 740 16.27 7.65 -15.08
N LYS A 741 15.54 8.19 -16.08
CA LYS A 741 15.11 9.59 -16.05
C LYS A 741 14.14 9.84 -14.89
N HIS A 742 14.42 10.84 -14.07
CA HIS A 742 13.59 11.24 -12.93
C HIS A 742 13.86 12.69 -12.51
N SER A 743 12.93 13.27 -11.75
CA SER A 743 13.11 14.52 -10.99
C SER A 743 13.26 14.21 -9.51
N ASP A 744 13.96 15.04 -8.74
CA ASP A 744 14.28 14.72 -7.35
C ASP A 744 13.13 15.02 -6.37
N PRO A 745 12.80 14.12 -5.43
CA PRO A 745 11.79 14.35 -4.40
C PRO A 745 12.29 15.22 -3.22
N SER A 746 13.42 15.90 -3.38
CA SER A 746 14.04 16.79 -2.40
C SER A 746 13.55 18.23 -2.58
N SER A 747 14.02 19.14 -1.73
CA SER A 747 14.03 20.58 -2.05
C SER A 747 15.30 20.95 -2.81
N LEU A 748 16.45 20.43 -2.38
CA LEU A 748 17.74 20.64 -3.02
C LEU A 748 18.56 19.36 -2.90
N THR A 749 19.26 18.99 -3.96
CA THR A 749 20.23 17.89 -3.92
C THR A 749 21.63 18.44 -4.17
N THR A 750 22.60 17.92 -3.43
CA THR A 750 24.02 18.22 -3.58
C THR A 750 24.77 16.91 -3.79
N LEU A 751 25.46 16.77 -4.92
CA LEU A 751 25.98 15.51 -5.43
C LEU A 751 27.50 15.59 -5.64
N LEU A 752 28.20 14.71 -4.93
CA LEU A 752 29.59 14.39 -5.16
C LEU A 752 29.68 13.28 -6.22
N GLN A 753 30.32 13.53 -7.36
CA GLN A 753 30.57 12.53 -8.40
C GLN A 753 32.05 12.37 -8.71
N ASP A 754 32.47 11.15 -9.04
CA ASP A 754 33.85 10.83 -9.39
C ASP A 754 34.28 11.35 -10.77
N ASN A 755 35.52 11.02 -11.16
CA ASN A 755 36.11 11.40 -12.44
C ASN A 755 35.64 10.56 -13.66
N ILE A 756 34.70 9.62 -13.50
CA ILE A 756 34.18 8.79 -14.60
C ILE A 756 32.98 9.47 -15.27
N GLY A 757 32.15 10.20 -14.51
CA GLY A 757 31.01 10.96 -15.06
C GLY A 757 29.84 10.08 -15.49
N GLY A 758 29.09 10.47 -16.52
CA GLY A 758 27.89 9.73 -16.99
C GLY A 758 26.56 10.13 -16.34
N LEU A 759 26.55 11.19 -15.51
CA LEU A 759 25.34 11.94 -15.18
C LEU A 759 24.92 12.78 -16.39
N GLN A 760 23.64 12.75 -16.76
CA GLN A 760 23.05 13.58 -17.80
C GLN A 760 21.82 14.32 -17.29
N VAL A 761 21.69 15.61 -17.64
CA VAL A 761 20.53 16.46 -17.36
C VAL A 761 19.77 16.77 -18.66
N LEU A 762 18.45 16.83 -18.61
CA LEU A 762 17.60 17.21 -19.75
C LEU A 762 17.44 18.74 -19.79
N HIS A 763 18.10 19.41 -20.74
CA HIS A 763 18.01 20.85 -20.93
C HIS A 763 17.52 21.18 -22.35
N GLN A 764 16.40 21.92 -22.46
CA GLN A 764 15.77 22.27 -23.74
C GLN A 764 15.56 21.06 -24.65
N ASP A 765 15.00 19.97 -24.10
CA ASP A 765 14.77 18.67 -24.75
C ASP A 765 16.04 17.91 -25.22
N HIS A 766 17.23 18.40 -24.85
CA HIS A 766 18.52 17.73 -25.12
C HIS A 766 19.10 17.11 -23.85
N TRP A 767 19.61 15.88 -23.95
CA TRP A 767 20.42 15.28 -22.90
C TRP A 767 21.83 15.86 -22.93
N VAL A 768 22.23 16.53 -21.84
CA VAL A 768 23.53 17.19 -21.68
C VAL A 768 24.33 16.46 -20.59
N ASP A 769 25.52 15.98 -20.92
CA ASP A 769 26.44 15.38 -19.96
C ASP A 769 26.92 16.41 -18.93
N VAL A 770 27.05 15.99 -17.66
CA VAL A 770 27.62 16.82 -16.59
C VAL A 770 29.08 16.41 -16.38
N PRO A 771 30.06 17.06 -17.05
CA PRO A 771 31.45 16.64 -17.00
C PRO A 771 32.01 16.78 -15.57
N PRO A 772 32.66 15.73 -15.03
CA PRO A 772 33.31 15.82 -13.73
C PRO A 772 34.34 16.94 -13.63
N VAL A 773 34.31 17.65 -12.52
CA VAL A 773 35.35 18.60 -12.12
C VAL A 773 35.82 18.20 -10.74
N HIS A 774 37.09 17.80 -10.60
CA HIS A 774 37.66 17.39 -9.32
C HIS A 774 37.62 18.55 -8.31
N GLY A 775 37.12 18.28 -7.11
CA GLY A 775 36.87 19.31 -6.09
C GLY A 775 35.59 20.14 -6.31
N ALA A 776 34.75 19.80 -7.29
CA ALA A 776 33.41 20.36 -7.46
C ALA A 776 32.32 19.49 -6.82
N LEU A 777 31.16 20.10 -6.58
CA LEU A 777 29.91 19.42 -6.26
C LEU A 777 28.85 19.85 -7.27
N VAL A 778 28.01 18.92 -7.74
CA VAL A 778 26.83 19.27 -8.54
C VAL A 778 25.70 19.65 -7.58
N VAL A 779 24.89 20.64 -7.95
CA VAL A 779 23.68 21.06 -7.23
C VAL A 779 22.52 21.00 -8.19
N ASN A 780 21.38 20.48 -7.72
CA ASN A 780 20.13 20.59 -8.44
C ASN A 780 18.96 20.93 -7.51
N ILE A 781 18.01 21.66 -8.08
CA ILE A 781 16.71 21.94 -7.47
C ILE A 781 15.88 20.65 -7.50
N GLY A 782 15.19 20.36 -6.40
CA GLY A 782 14.22 19.27 -6.31
C GLY A 782 12.77 19.76 -6.41
N ASP A 783 11.86 18.82 -6.63
CA ASP A 783 10.44 19.06 -6.89
C ASP A 783 9.76 19.89 -5.78
N LEU A 784 10.18 19.72 -4.52
CA LEU A 784 9.60 20.42 -3.38
C LEU A 784 10.03 21.89 -3.31
N LEU A 785 11.19 22.26 -3.88
CA LEU A 785 11.61 23.66 -3.99
C LEU A 785 10.96 24.34 -5.21
N GLN A 786 10.74 23.62 -6.31
CA GLN A 786 9.91 24.12 -7.41
C GLN A 786 8.47 24.39 -6.96
N LEU A 787 7.89 23.47 -6.16
CA LEU A 787 6.55 23.60 -5.58
C LEU A 787 6.40 24.91 -4.79
N ILE A 788 7.28 25.15 -3.80
CA ILE A 788 7.18 26.36 -2.96
C ILE A 788 7.61 27.64 -3.69
N THR A 789 8.47 27.55 -4.71
CA THR A 789 8.88 28.74 -5.49
C THR A 789 7.93 29.07 -6.65
N ASN A 790 6.84 28.31 -6.84
CA ASN A 790 5.82 28.53 -7.85
C ASN A 790 6.40 28.59 -9.28
N ASP A 791 7.13 27.53 -9.68
CA ASP A 791 7.86 27.41 -10.96
C ASP A 791 8.99 28.45 -11.20
N LYS A 792 9.34 29.30 -10.21
CA LYS A 792 10.47 30.24 -10.32
C LYS A 792 11.81 29.52 -10.36
N PHE A 793 12.04 28.51 -9.53
CA PHE A 793 13.17 27.57 -9.66
C PHE A 793 12.69 26.23 -10.21
N ARG A 794 13.48 25.59 -11.07
CA ARG A 794 13.08 24.40 -11.84
C ARG A 794 13.75 23.13 -11.31
N SER A 795 12.98 22.17 -10.85
CA SER A 795 13.38 20.76 -10.84
C SER A 795 13.41 20.24 -12.28
N VAL A 796 14.35 19.35 -12.60
CA VAL A 796 14.64 18.95 -14.00
C VAL A 796 14.93 17.45 -14.08
N GLU A 797 14.45 16.82 -15.16
CA GLU A 797 14.71 15.40 -15.42
C GLU A 797 16.22 15.15 -15.64
N HIS A 798 16.75 14.17 -14.92
CA HIS A 798 18.14 13.74 -15.04
C HIS A 798 18.24 12.20 -14.96
N ARG A 799 19.32 11.64 -15.50
CA ARG A 799 19.60 10.18 -15.55
C ARG A 799 21.08 9.89 -15.37
N VAL A 800 21.44 8.64 -15.06
CA VAL A 800 22.83 8.17 -14.98
C VAL A 800 23.02 6.99 -15.93
N LEU A 801 23.98 7.09 -16.83
CA LEU A 801 24.32 6.02 -17.78
C LEU A 801 25.05 4.86 -17.08
N ALA A 802 24.86 3.63 -17.57
CA ALA A 802 25.74 2.52 -17.25
C ALA A 802 27.06 2.61 -18.05
N GLY A 803 28.16 2.09 -17.53
CA GLY A 803 29.49 2.21 -18.14
C GLY A 803 30.23 0.87 -18.25
N ARG A 804 31.02 0.69 -19.32
CA ARG A 804 31.95 -0.46 -19.47
C ARG A 804 33.19 -0.36 -18.56
N ILE A 805 33.44 0.83 -18.01
CA ILE A 805 34.52 1.15 -17.07
C ILE A 805 33.88 1.50 -15.74
N GLY A 806 34.45 1.00 -14.65
CA GLY A 806 33.98 1.25 -13.29
C GLY A 806 34.90 0.61 -12.24
N PRO A 807 34.49 0.60 -10.96
CA PRO A 807 33.22 1.13 -10.48
C PRO A 807 33.15 2.66 -10.58
N ARG A 808 31.99 3.18 -10.97
CA ARG A 808 31.63 4.60 -10.77
C ARG A 808 31.02 4.76 -9.38
N ILE A 809 31.30 5.87 -8.70
CA ILE A 809 30.80 6.18 -7.36
C ILE A 809 30.24 7.62 -7.32
N SER A 810 29.13 7.82 -6.62
CA SER A 810 28.65 9.16 -6.28
C SER A 810 27.88 9.19 -4.96
N ALA A 811 28.10 10.23 -4.15
CA ALA A 811 27.39 10.47 -2.90
C ALA A 811 26.45 11.69 -3.03
N ALA A 812 25.15 11.43 -3.01
CA ALA A 812 24.10 12.44 -3.02
C ALA A 812 23.68 12.79 -1.59
N CYS A 813 23.53 14.08 -1.32
CA CYS A 813 22.94 14.65 -0.11
C CYS A 813 21.65 15.37 -0.51
N PHE A 814 20.51 14.80 -0.15
CA PHE A 814 19.17 15.32 -0.39
C PHE A 814 18.71 16.13 0.82
N LEU A 815 18.48 17.44 0.62
CA LEU A 815 17.91 18.33 1.62
C LEU A 815 16.38 18.28 1.52
N HIS A 816 15.75 17.66 2.50
CA HIS A 816 14.30 17.53 2.59
C HIS A 816 13.67 18.54 3.57
N PRO A 817 12.42 18.96 3.33
CA PRO A 817 11.65 19.83 4.21
C PRO A 817 11.17 19.13 5.48
N SER A 818 10.88 19.92 6.53
CA SER A 818 10.43 19.45 7.85
C SER A 818 9.12 18.64 7.77
N PRO A 819 9.10 17.32 8.11
CA PRO A 819 7.93 16.45 7.92
C PRO A 819 6.65 16.89 8.64
N ALA A 820 6.76 17.75 9.67
CA ALA A 820 5.63 18.29 10.41
C ALA A 820 4.89 19.44 9.69
N ARG A 821 5.45 19.98 8.60
CA ARG A 821 4.83 21.07 7.82
C ARG A 821 4.18 20.55 6.53
N LYS A 822 3.10 21.22 6.14
CA LYS A 822 2.67 21.24 4.75
C LYS A 822 3.49 22.26 3.96
N LEU A 823 3.54 22.10 2.64
CA LEU A 823 4.23 22.98 1.71
C LEU A 823 3.25 23.46 0.63
N GLY A 824 3.41 24.72 0.24
CA GLY A 824 2.68 25.36 -0.85
C GLY A 824 3.46 26.57 -1.35
N PRO A 825 3.01 27.20 -2.45
CA PRO A 825 3.65 28.40 -2.99
C PRO A 825 3.88 29.51 -1.96
N ILE A 826 5.10 30.07 -1.98
CA ILE A 826 5.53 31.22 -1.18
C ILE A 826 4.65 32.42 -1.49
N LYS A 827 3.98 32.95 -0.45
CA LYS A 827 2.91 33.94 -0.58
C LYS A 827 3.40 35.25 -1.18
N GLU A 828 4.65 35.59 -0.91
CA GLU A 828 5.37 36.76 -1.42
C GLU A 828 5.60 36.72 -2.93
N PHE A 829 5.40 35.58 -3.60
CA PHE A 829 5.40 35.47 -5.06
C PHE A 829 4.00 35.44 -5.68
N LEU A 830 2.95 35.33 -4.88
CA LEU A 830 1.58 35.21 -5.38
C LEU A 830 0.95 36.59 -5.65
N SER A 831 0.28 36.70 -6.78
CA SER A 831 -0.51 37.88 -7.18
C SER A 831 -1.60 37.48 -8.17
N ASP A 832 -2.53 38.39 -8.48
CA ASP A 832 -3.53 38.17 -9.54
C ASP A 832 -2.88 37.87 -10.92
N SER A 833 -1.63 38.31 -11.11
CA SER A 833 -0.80 38.06 -12.29
C SER A 833 0.15 36.85 -12.18
N ASN A 834 0.24 36.23 -11.00
CA ASN A 834 1.02 35.02 -10.74
C ASN A 834 0.29 34.16 -9.69
N PRO A 835 -0.80 33.47 -10.07
CA PRO A 835 -1.57 32.64 -9.15
C PRO A 835 -0.77 31.42 -8.67
N PRO A 836 -1.20 30.76 -7.58
CA PRO A 836 -0.56 29.52 -7.13
C PRO A 836 -0.74 28.43 -8.18
N ILE A 837 0.39 27.91 -8.68
CA ILE A 837 0.47 26.81 -9.64
C ILE A 837 0.33 25.46 -8.91
N TYR A 838 0.59 25.43 -7.59
CA TYR A 838 0.62 24.21 -6.77
C TYR A 838 -0.31 24.26 -5.58
N ARG A 839 -0.91 23.11 -5.24
CA ARG A 839 -1.77 22.96 -4.06
C ARG A 839 -0.93 22.79 -2.79
N GLU A 840 -1.45 23.28 -1.66
CA GLU A 840 -0.85 22.99 -0.36
C GLU A 840 -0.90 21.48 -0.09
N THR A 841 0.26 20.87 0.15
CA THR A 841 0.51 19.43 0.11
C THR A 841 1.28 18.99 1.36
N GLN A 842 1.01 17.78 1.86
CA GLN A 842 1.77 17.22 2.98
C GLN A 842 2.98 16.40 2.47
N ILE A 843 4.14 16.45 3.13
CA ILE A 843 5.36 15.79 2.62
C ILE A 843 5.21 14.26 2.56
N SER A 844 4.47 13.69 3.52
CA SER A 844 4.04 12.28 3.52
C SER A 844 3.22 11.91 2.28
N GLU A 845 2.29 12.78 1.87
CA GLU A 845 1.46 12.63 0.66
C GLU A 845 2.32 12.68 -0.61
N TYR A 846 3.26 13.62 -0.68
CA TYR A 846 4.20 13.72 -1.80
C TYR A 846 5.07 12.47 -1.94
N VAL A 847 5.71 12.04 -0.85
CA VAL A 847 6.61 10.88 -0.84
C VAL A 847 5.84 9.58 -1.13
N ALA A 848 4.62 9.41 -0.59
CA ALA A 848 3.77 8.27 -0.92
C ALA A 848 3.37 8.25 -2.41
N HIS A 849 3.01 9.41 -2.99
CA HIS A 849 2.75 9.49 -4.42
C HIS A 849 4.00 9.15 -5.24
N TYR A 850 5.15 9.76 -4.94
CA TYR A 850 6.41 9.51 -5.64
C TYR A 850 6.80 8.02 -5.63
N ILE A 851 6.70 7.35 -4.48
CA ILE A 851 6.99 5.91 -4.35
C ILE A 851 5.96 5.06 -5.12
N SER A 852 4.66 5.37 -5.03
CA SER A 852 3.61 4.61 -5.75
C SER A 852 3.61 4.82 -7.27
N LYS A 853 4.18 5.94 -7.74
CA LYS A 853 4.39 6.28 -9.14
C LYS A 853 5.62 5.57 -9.73
N GLY A 854 6.66 5.36 -8.92
CA GLY A 854 7.95 4.86 -9.38
C GLY A 854 8.72 5.92 -10.17
N LEU A 855 9.95 5.61 -10.60
CA LEU A 855 10.78 6.57 -11.32
C LEU A 855 10.25 6.84 -12.75
N GLU A 856 9.66 5.84 -13.42
CA GLU A 856 9.23 5.90 -14.83
C GLU A 856 8.10 6.91 -15.12
N GLY A 857 8.17 7.61 -16.26
CA GLY A 857 7.15 8.59 -16.68
C GLY A 857 7.28 9.97 -16.01
N ASN A 858 6.31 10.86 -16.25
CA ASN A 858 6.34 12.29 -15.89
C ASN A 858 6.69 12.57 -14.41
N SER A 859 7.23 13.75 -14.12
CA SER A 859 7.52 14.21 -12.75
C SER A 859 6.29 14.08 -11.83
N ALA A 860 6.51 13.54 -10.63
CA ALA A 860 5.49 13.38 -9.59
C ALA A 860 4.88 14.72 -9.16
N LEU A 861 5.62 15.82 -9.30
CA LEU A 861 5.18 17.19 -9.05
C LEU A 861 3.93 17.58 -9.87
N THR A 862 3.71 16.95 -11.03
CA THR A 862 2.51 17.16 -11.87
C THR A 862 1.21 16.88 -11.13
N HIS A 863 1.19 15.88 -10.23
CA HIS A 863 0.00 15.51 -9.44
C HIS A 863 -0.41 16.57 -8.39
N PHE A 864 0.46 17.54 -8.14
CA PHE A 864 0.26 18.59 -7.14
C PHE A 864 0.01 19.97 -7.75
N LYS A 865 -0.08 20.08 -9.08
CA LYS A 865 -0.52 21.32 -9.72
C LYS A 865 -2.01 21.58 -9.46
N LEU A 866 -2.35 22.85 -9.31
CA LEU A 866 -3.73 23.34 -9.40
C LEU A 866 -4.10 23.44 -10.89
N LEU A 867 -5.39 23.23 -11.21
CA LEU A 867 -5.89 23.17 -12.59
C LEU A 867 -6.36 24.53 -13.12
#